data_AF-N1VQG6-F1
#
_entry.id   AF-N1VQG6-F1
#
_cell.length_a   1.000
_cell.length_b   1.000
_cell.length_c   1.000
_cell.angle_alpha   90.00
_cell.angle_beta   90.00
_cell.angle_gamma   90.00
#
_symmetry.space_group_name_H-M   'P 1'
#
loop_
_entity.id
_entity.type
_entity.pdbx_description
1 polymer ?
#
loop_
_entity_poly.entity_id
_entity_poly.type
_entity_poly.pdbx_seq_one_letter_code
_entity_poly.pdbx_strand_id
1 'polypeptide(L)'
;MGEALLKLKINTKRYFLNEFTKEVDSILNKTESLNYKPCFITFNPILPPNHFLEANPLEHFVSNAFQNVENKYLNKNLPCSERNKLYLTFPRISFIHGNDKFNTNNHIHTLAMLPSCLIEELENKFQSILHSIDYFKNANPNFHQNRYFGSSHEFLSYVLRNSYNSENTSVSDIYLESSSKLTFGQARQNHQHKYSEEDFLFFHKAIYPRISSNFPSLTLTDARQQLKDELSKIIENPTKKVTVLKSAVGIGKSYSLNQLRILYPKKKILVLVKRRENLGDYNNYTSLPNLPSEVEEFIEDKSKNSIFSRKWVEHLKPQNKKEFLIKDLYESHKIETEEIIRNENFIVTTHSKFFSSPLKTENFDIVIFDECIVDSYLKSEISNCRIDECLKIINTNHSHKLREELRKLRIGNTLTLSLTDFEKNEINNILNLHFSNPTEFSNNFPNIKAKELKFLKHLLDIVHIYKAEIGYQLLIENKLPNNNKYLVLSATPAEIFYENKFCENYELKSLKSPKFMAKLTTDSSKNITKTDLSNPIIKEQILKSIDEYKQKGYKVISYLCLDSELHFQKTTSNNDYEGENLLILGTPLKSPEYFSLLVHALGIGSVKDCDFENIKRERIKFKNGTVYFYNISSKSAINEIYYELAKNDIIQAIGRPRPHEHKTHIILWSAVEIDFE
;
A
#
# COMPACT_ATOMS: atom_id res chain seq x y z
N MET A 1 -0.17 -57.07 17.03
CA MET A 1 0.19 -55.83 16.31
C MET A 1 -0.96 -55.49 15.39
N GLY A 2 -1.86 -54.65 15.86
CA GLY A 2 -3.01 -54.19 15.09
C GLY A 2 -3.08 -52.69 15.21
N GLU A 3 -3.04 -51.99 14.08
CA GLU A 3 -3.61 -50.66 13.95
C GLU A 3 -4.07 -50.49 12.50
N ALA A 4 -5.30 -49.97 12.38
CA ALA A 4 -6.14 -50.05 11.22
C ALA A 4 -5.74 -49.02 10.14
N LEU A 5 -5.32 -49.52 8.97
CA LEU A 5 -5.18 -48.70 7.76
C LEU A 5 -6.56 -48.21 7.30
N LEU A 6 -6.77 -46.90 7.39
CA LEU A 6 -7.97 -46.20 6.93
C LEU A 6 -8.25 -46.51 5.45
N LYS A 7 -9.35 -47.24 5.25
CA LYS A 7 -10.08 -47.35 3.98
C LYS A 7 -10.78 -46.00 3.74
N LEU A 8 -10.36 -45.24 2.74
CA LEU A 8 -11.19 -44.21 2.12
C LEU A 8 -12.25 -44.93 1.30
N LYS A 9 -13.42 -45.17 1.91
CA LYS A 9 -14.60 -45.62 1.20
C LYS A 9 -15.21 -44.42 0.48
N ILE A 10 -15.55 -44.61 -0.79
CA ILE A 10 -16.56 -43.85 -1.50
C ILE A 10 -17.86 -43.96 -0.67
N ASN A 11 -18.48 -42.82 -0.40
CA ASN A 11 -19.59 -42.55 0.54
C ASN A 11 -19.19 -42.35 2.01
N THR A 12 -19.28 -41.06 2.42
CA THR A 12 -19.75 -40.62 3.74
C THR A 12 -19.21 -41.41 4.94
N LYS A 13 -17.90 -41.35 5.17
CA LYS A 13 -17.44 -41.44 6.56
C LYS A 13 -17.49 -40.04 7.14
N ARG A 14 -18.31 -39.87 8.19
CA ARG A 14 -18.33 -38.69 9.06
C ARG A 14 -16.89 -38.36 9.44
N TYR A 15 -16.32 -37.34 8.80
CA TYR A 15 -15.14 -36.71 9.37
C TYR A 15 -15.65 -35.83 10.50
N PHE A 16 -15.14 -36.04 11.71
CA PHE A 16 -15.28 -35.00 12.71
C PHE A 16 -14.58 -33.75 12.19
N LEU A 17 -15.18 -32.58 12.38
CA LEU A 17 -14.66 -31.27 11.93
C LEU A 17 -13.16 -31.09 12.22
N ASN A 18 -12.68 -31.64 13.32
CA ASN A 18 -11.27 -31.62 13.74
C ASN A 18 -10.33 -32.47 12.89
N GLU A 19 -10.78 -33.63 12.39
CA GLU A 19 -9.97 -34.45 11.47
C GLU A 19 -9.97 -33.82 10.08
N PHE A 20 -11.11 -33.25 9.68
CA PHE A 20 -11.25 -32.53 8.43
C PHE A 20 -10.32 -31.31 8.35
N THR A 21 -10.35 -30.44 9.35
CA THR A 21 -9.47 -29.25 9.42
C THR A 21 -7.99 -29.63 9.42
N LYS A 22 -7.61 -30.69 10.16
CA LYS A 22 -6.22 -31.20 10.14
C LYS A 22 -5.75 -31.63 8.76
N GLU A 23 -6.62 -32.31 7.99
CA GLU A 23 -6.28 -32.75 6.64
C GLU A 23 -6.11 -31.56 5.69
N VAL A 24 -7.00 -30.56 5.78
CA VAL A 24 -6.91 -29.34 4.97
C VAL A 24 -5.68 -28.52 5.33
N ASP A 25 -5.41 -28.30 6.61
CA ASP A 25 -4.26 -27.52 7.06
C ASP A 25 -2.93 -28.21 6.71
N SER A 26 -2.89 -29.54 6.77
CA SER A 26 -1.75 -30.33 6.28
C SER A 26 -1.47 -30.03 4.80
N ILE A 27 -2.51 -29.96 3.97
CA ILE A 27 -2.37 -29.66 2.55
C ILE A 27 -1.99 -28.19 2.33
N LEU A 28 -2.59 -27.24 3.05
CA LEU A 28 -2.24 -25.82 2.97
C LEU A 28 -0.75 -25.61 3.28
N ASN A 29 -0.23 -26.26 4.32
CA ASN A 29 1.19 -26.19 4.68
C ASN A 29 2.10 -26.84 3.61
N LYS A 30 1.67 -27.96 3.00
CA LYS A 30 2.51 -28.69 2.03
C LYS A 30 2.47 -28.10 0.62
N THR A 31 1.36 -27.45 0.24
CA THR A 31 1.22 -26.75 -1.05
C THR A 31 2.12 -25.51 -1.16
N GLU A 32 2.63 -24.97 -0.04
CA GLU A 32 3.72 -23.98 -0.07
C GLU A 32 4.93 -24.51 -0.85
N SER A 33 5.26 -25.81 -0.72
CA SER A 33 6.37 -26.44 -1.46
C SER A 33 6.09 -26.66 -2.96
N LEU A 34 4.82 -26.51 -3.38
CA LEU A 34 4.38 -26.60 -4.78
C LEU A 34 4.30 -25.23 -5.45
N ASN A 35 4.58 -24.14 -4.73
CA ASN A 35 4.33 -22.77 -5.17
C ASN A 35 2.86 -22.50 -5.55
N TYR A 36 1.93 -23.34 -5.05
CA TYR A 36 0.50 -23.15 -5.22
C TYR A 36 0.04 -22.20 -4.12
N LYS A 37 -0.68 -21.14 -4.50
CA LYS A 37 -1.19 -20.16 -3.54
C LYS A 37 -2.65 -20.53 -3.23
N PRO A 38 -3.04 -20.73 -1.96
CA PRO A 38 -4.43 -20.92 -1.62
C PRO A 38 -5.23 -19.68 -2.02
N CYS A 39 -6.37 -19.89 -2.67
CA CYS A 39 -7.24 -18.85 -3.19
C CYS A 39 -8.67 -19.12 -2.74
N PHE A 40 -9.28 -18.10 -2.14
CA PHE A 40 -10.70 -18.05 -1.86
C PHE A 40 -11.41 -17.46 -3.06
N ILE A 41 -12.23 -18.27 -3.71
CA ILE A 41 -12.92 -17.95 -4.95
C ILE A 41 -14.42 -18.03 -4.67
N THR A 42 -15.17 -17.01 -5.06
CA THR A 42 -16.63 -17.00 -4.99
C THR A 42 -17.20 -16.96 -6.39
N PHE A 43 -17.96 -17.98 -6.73
CA PHE A 43 -18.72 -18.09 -7.97
C PHE A 43 -20.16 -17.65 -7.69
N ASN A 44 -20.52 -16.44 -8.12
CA ASN A 44 -21.84 -15.86 -7.85
C ASN A 44 -22.43 -15.26 -9.13
N PRO A 45 -23.19 -16.00 -9.94
CA PRO A 45 -23.83 -15.42 -11.12
C PRO A 45 -24.93 -14.44 -10.72
N ILE A 46 -24.75 -13.17 -11.07
CA ILE A 46 -25.79 -12.13 -11.01
C ILE A 46 -26.65 -12.24 -12.27
N LEU A 47 -27.87 -12.75 -12.07
CA LEU A 47 -28.84 -12.97 -13.13
C LEU A 47 -29.75 -11.74 -13.31
N PRO A 48 -30.39 -11.59 -14.50
CA PRO A 48 -31.43 -10.59 -14.71
C PRO A 48 -32.60 -10.73 -13.72
N PRO A 49 -33.41 -9.67 -13.50
CA PRO A 49 -34.59 -9.73 -12.66
C PRO A 49 -35.49 -10.92 -13.03
N ASN A 50 -36.06 -11.60 -12.02
CA ASN A 50 -36.93 -12.79 -12.15
C ASN A 50 -36.24 -14.07 -12.66
N HIS A 51 -34.90 -14.10 -12.74
CA HIS A 51 -34.16 -15.31 -13.09
C HIS A 51 -33.45 -15.85 -11.85
N PHE A 52 -33.43 -17.18 -11.71
CA PHE A 52 -32.75 -17.88 -10.63
C PHE A 52 -31.95 -19.05 -11.20
N LEU A 53 -30.78 -19.32 -10.62
CA LEU A 53 -29.95 -20.48 -10.95
C LEU A 53 -29.91 -21.37 -9.72
N GLU A 54 -30.46 -22.58 -9.84
CA GLU A 54 -30.43 -23.58 -8.79
C GLU A 54 -28.98 -24.00 -8.44
N ALA A 55 -28.80 -24.47 -7.21
CA ALA A 55 -27.50 -24.88 -6.68
C ALA A 55 -26.82 -25.99 -7.52
N ASN A 56 -27.59 -26.98 -7.98
CA ASN A 56 -27.07 -28.11 -8.74
C ASN A 56 -26.48 -27.70 -10.11
N PRO A 57 -27.19 -26.91 -10.95
CA PRO A 57 -26.61 -26.30 -12.14
C PRO A 57 -25.35 -25.45 -11.87
N LEU A 58 -25.36 -24.63 -10.82
CA LEU A 58 -24.18 -23.82 -10.45
C LEU A 58 -22.98 -24.70 -10.08
N GLU A 59 -23.19 -25.74 -9.28
CA GLU A 59 -22.17 -26.74 -8.95
C GLU A 59 -21.59 -27.37 -10.22
N HIS A 60 -22.46 -27.72 -11.17
CA HIS A 60 -22.04 -28.27 -12.45
C HIS A 60 -21.18 -27.30 -13.26
N PHE A 61 -21.53 -26.01 -13.30
CA PHE A 61 -20.74 -25.00 -14.02
C PHE A 61 -19.37 -24.79 -13.40
N VAL A 62 -19.30 -24.68 -12.07
CA VAL A 62 -18.04 -24.52 -11.34
C VAL A 62 -17.15 -25.75 -11.54
N SER A 63 -17.72 -26.96 -11.39
CA SER A 63 -17.01 -28.22 -11.60
C SER A 63 -16.45 -28.34 -13.03
N ASN A 64 -17.25 -27.99 -14.04
CA ASN A 64 -16.81 -28.00 -15.44
C ASN A 64 -15.72 -26.96 -15.70
N ALA A 65 -15.79 -25.77 -15.10
CA ALA A 65 -14.76 -24.74 -15.25
C ALA A 65 -13.40 -25.26 -14.75
N PHE A 66 -13.37 -25.83 -13.56
CA PHE A 66 -12.16 -26.46 -13.02
C PHE A 66 -11.70 -27.64 -13.89
N GLN A 67 -12.60 -28.54 -14.28
CA GLN A 67 -12.24 -29.70 -15.09
C GLN A 67 -11.61 -29.30 -16.43
N ASN A 68 -12.06 -28.21 -17.05
CA ASN A 68 -11.46 -27.67 -18.27
C ASN A 68 -10.02 -27.21 -18.03
N VAL A 69 -9.77 -26.45 -16.96
CA VAL A 69 -8.42 -25.99 -16.59
C VAL A 69 -7.51 -27.18 -16.25
N GLU A 70 -8.00 -28.13 -15.46
CA GLU A 70 -7.26 -29.34 -15.05
C GLU A 70 -6.93 -30.22 -16.25
N ASN A 71 -7.86 -30.43 -17.16
CA ASN A 71 -7.61 -31.20 -18.37
C ASN A 71 -6.56 -30.55 -19.27
N LYS A 72 -6.58 -29.22 -19.37
CA LYS A 72 -5.63 -28.47 -20.19
C LYS A 72 -4.21 -28.51 -19.61
N TYR A 73 -4.06 -28.44 -18.30
CA TYR A 73 -2.76 -28.21 -17.66
C TYR A 73 -2.20 -29.36 -16.84
N LEU A 74 -3.06 -30.15 -16.20
CA LEU A 74 -2.65 -31.31 -15.42
C LEU A 74 -2.70 -32.59 -16.27
N ASN A 75 -3.77 -32.78 -17.06
CA ASN A 75 -4.04 -34.09 -17.67
C ASN A 75 -3.60 -34.23 -19.14
N LYS A 76 -3.30 -33.14 -19.85
CA LYS A 76 -3.07 -33.13 -21.31
C LYS A 76 -1.93 -34.05 -21.79
N ASN A 77 -0.91 -34.30 -20.96
CA ASN A 77 0.32 -35.01 -21.34
C ASN A 77 0.79 -36.04 -20.30
N LEU A 78 -0.11 -36.58 -19.46
CA LEU A 78 0.27 -37.63 -18.53
C LEU A 78 0.58 -38.93 -19.32
N PRO A 79 1.73 -39.58 -19.09
CA PRO A 79 2.14 -40.81 -19.81
C PRO A 79 1.38 -42.04 -19.29
N CYS A 80 0.04 -41.99 -19.33
CA CYS A 80 -0.82 -43.08 -18.89
C CYS A 80 -1.80 -43.45 -20.02
N SER A 81 -2.06 -44.75 -20.18
CA SER A 81 -2.92 -45.29 -21.24
C SER A 81 -4.35 -44.75 -21.15
N GLU A 82 -5.04 -44.61 -22.29
CA GLU A 82 -6.40 -44.04 -22.35
C GLU A 82 -7.44 -44.74 -21.45
N ARG A 83 -7.22 -46.02 -21.11
CA ARG A 83 -8.09 -46.80 -20.20
C ARG A 83 -7.83 -46.54 -18.71
N ASN A 84 -6.70 -45.90 -18.36
CA ASN A 84 -6.25 -45.61 -16.99
C ASN A 84 -5.98 -44.10 -16.78
N LYS A 85 -6.72 -43.20 -17.46
CA LYS A 85 -6.55 -41.75 -17.31
C LYS A 85 -6.81 -41.34 -15.86
N LEU A 86 -5.73 -41.16 -15.11
CA LEU A 86 -5.70 -40.46 -13.84
C LEU A 86 -6.09 -39.02 -14.12
N TYR A 87 -7.15 -38.53 -13.46
CA TYR A 87 -7.47 -37.12 -13.46
C TYR A 87 -6.77 -36.49 -12.26
N LEU A 88 -5.66 -35.82 -12.51
CA LEU A 88 -5.10 -34.88 -11.54
C LEU A 88 -6.05 -33.68 -11.45
N THR A 89 -6.35 -33.27 -10.23
CA THR A 89 -7.16 -32.07 -9.95
C THR A 89 -6.39 -31.15 -9.03
N PHE A 90 -6.72 -29.86 -9.06
CA PHE A 90 -6.23 -28.95 -8.03
C PHE A 90 -6.92 -29.29 -6.71
N PRO A 91 -6.20 -29.32 -5.58
CA PRO A 91 -6.84 -29.43 -4.28
C PRO A 91 -7.83 -28.28 -4.09
N ARG A 92 -9.06 -28.59 -3.69
CA ARG A 92 -10.07 -27.57 -3.40
C ARG A 92 -11.14 -28.05 -2.43
N ILE A 93 -11.78 -27.09 -1.78
CA ILE A 93 -12.94 -27.27 -0.90
C ILE A 93 -13.97 -26.28 -1.35
N SER A 94 -15.20 -26.72 -1.60
CA SER A 94 -16.28 -25.85 -2.04
C SER A 94 -17.47 -25.97 -1.10
N PHE A 95 -18.11 -24.84 -0.85
CA PHE A 95 -19.33 -24.70 -0.07
C PHE A 95 -20.36 -23.96 -0.89
N ILE A 96 -21.54 -24.55 -0.99
CA ILE A 96 -22.66 -23.99 -1.72
C ILE A 96 -23.55 -23.26 -0.71
N HIS A 97 -23.76 -21.98 -0.95
CA HIS A 97 -24.79 -21.21 -0.29
C HIS A 97 -26.03 -21.21 -1.16
N GLY A 98 -26.94 -22.12 -0.83
CA GLY A 98 -28.28 -22.18 -1.41
C GLY A 98 -29.31 -21.77 -0.38
N ASN A 99 -30.28 -20.95 -0.77
CA ASN A 99 -31.47 -20.78 0.03
C ASN A 99 -32.66 -20.76 -0.92
N ASP A 100 -33.25 -21.93 -1.16
CA ASP A 100 -34.44 -22.11 -2.01
C ASP A 100 -35.65 -21.26 -1.54
N LYS A 101 -35.52 -20.56 -0.40
CA LYS A 101 -36.53 -19.73 0.25
C LYS A 101 -36.27 -18.21 0.20
N PHE A 102 -35.09 -17.75 -0.22
CA PHE A 102 -34.77 -16.31 -0.23
C PHE A 102 -34.33 -15.89 -1.64
N ASN A 103 -34.85 -14.76 -2.14
CA ASN A 103 -34.59 -14.16 -3.46
C ASN A 103 -33.11 -13.71 -3.68
N THR A 104 -32.14 -14.35 -3.05
CA THR A 104 -30.71 -14.11 -3.23
C THR A 104 -30.13 -15.19 -4.13
N ASN A 105 -29.27 -14.81 -5.09
CA ASN A 105 -28.65 -15.77 -6.00
C ASN A 105 -27.79 -16.79 -5.25
N ASN A 106 -27.91 -18.06 -5.65
CA ASN A 106 -27.03 -19.12 -5.17
C ASN A 106 -25.58 -18.78 -5.53
N HIS A 107 -24.67 -19.06 -4.61
CA HIS A 107 -23.24 -18.85 -4.84
C HIS A 107 -22.41 -19.97 -4.21
N ILE A 108 -21.19 -20.16 -4.74
CA ILE A 108 -20.26 -21.17 -4.25
C ILE A 108 -18.99 -20.48 -3.77
N HIS A 109 -18.62 -20.73 -2.52
CA HIS A 109 -17.31 -20.36 -1.97
C HIS A 109 -16.36 -21.53 -2.08
N THR A 110 -15.26 -21.35 -2.78
CA THR A 110 -14.25 -22.36 -3.01
C THR A 110 -12.91 -21.91 -2.45
N LEU A 111 -12.32 -22.68 -1.55
CA LEU A 111 -10.90 -22.60 -1.23
C LEU A 111 -10.14 -23.53 -2.16
N ALA A 112 -9.39 -23.01 -3.12
CA ALA A 112 -8.64 -23.78 -4.11
C ALA A 112 -7.13 -23.53 -4.02
N MET A 113 -6.34 -24.57 -4.22
CA MET A 113 -4.88 -24.53 -4.25
C MET A 113 -4.40 -24.77 -5.69
N LEU A 114 -4.20 -23.68 -6.43
CA LEU A 114 -3.75 -23.71 -7.81
C LEU A 114 -2.73 -22.59 -8.07
N PRO A 115 -1.92 -22.68 -9.15
CA PRO A 115 -1.09 -21.57 -9.59
C PRO A 115 -1.94 -20.31 -9.85
N SER A 116 -1.50 -19.16 -9.33
CA SER A 116 -2.25 -17.89 -9.46
C SER A 116 -2.50 -17.49 -10.92
N CYS A 117 -1.57 -17.82 -11.81
CA CYS A 117 -1.71 -17.60 -13.26
C CYS A 117 -2.93 -18.31 -13.90
N LEU A 118 -3.46 -19.35 -13.26
CA LEU A 118 -4.61 -20.10 -13.79
C LEU A 118 -5.97 -19.52 -13.37
N ILE A 119 -6.01 -18.55 -12.46
CA ILE A 119 -7.28 -18.03 -11.95
C ILE A 119 -8.04 -17.25 -13.02
N GLU A 120 -7.33 -16.45 -13.83
CA GLU A 120 -7.93 -15.72 -14.96
C GLU A 120 -8.51 -16.69 -15.99
N GLU A 121 -7.85 -17.82 -16.27
CA GLU A 121 -8.40 -18.83 -17.16
C GLU A 121 -9.60 -19.56 -16.53
N LEU A 122 -9.56 -19.84 -15.23
CA LEU A 122 -10.69 -20.43 -14.51
C LEU A 122 -11.92 -19.52 -14.56
N GLU A 123 -11.72 -18.22 -14.34
CA GLU A 123 -12.76 -17.19 -14.50
C GLU A 123 -13.30 -17.23 -15.92
N ASN A 124 -12.45 -17.03 -16.94
CA ASN A 124 -12.86 -17.02 -18.34
C ASN A 124 -13.64 -18.30 -18.75
N LYS A 125 -13.25 -19.46 -18.22
CA LYS A 125 -13.97 -20.72 -18.46
C LYS A 125 -15.32 -20.76 -17.77
N PHE A 126 -15.41 -20.31 -16.53
CA PHE A 126 -16.69 -20.18 -15.83
C PHE A 126 -17.63 -19.23 -16.58
N GLN A 127 -17.14 -18.06 -17.01
CA GLN A 127 -17.90 -17.10 -17.80
C GLN A 127 -18.39 -17.71 -19.12
N SER A 128 -17.50 -18.38 -19.87
CA SER A 128 -17.85 -19.04 -21.13
C SER A 128 -18.89 -20.14 -20.97
N ILE A 129 -18.83 -20.94 -19.89
CA ILE A 129 -19.82 -21.98 -19.60
C ILE A 129 -21.17 -21.34 -19.27
N LEU A 130 -21.17 -20.31 -18.43
CA LEU A 130 -22.39 -19.59 -18.05
C LEU A 130 -23.07 -18.99 -19.29
N HIS A 131 -22.31 -18.33 -20.16
CA HIS A 131 -22.83 -17.69 -21.38
C HIS A 131 -23.14 -18.67 -22.54
N SER A 132 -22.70 -19.93 -22.45
CA SER A 132 -23.04 -20.95 -23.45
C SER A 132 -24.51 -21.38 -23.41
N ILE A 133 -25.21 -21.03 -22.33
CA ILE A 133 -26.62 -21.29 -22.15
C ILE A 133 -27.35 -20.00 -22.51
N ASP A 134 -28.18 -20.02 -23.56
CA ASP A 134 -28.89 -18.84 -24.07
C ASP A 134 -29.63 -18.06 -22.98
N TYR A 135 -30.21 -18.80 -22.02
CA TYR A 135 -30.93 -18.24 -20.88
C TYR A 135 -30.05 -17.39 -19.93
N PHE A 136 -28.74 -17.60 -19.91
CA PHE A 136 -27.78 -16.90 -19.04
C PHE A 136 -26.77 -16.04 -19.82
N LYS A 137 -26.98 -15.82 -21.12
CA LYS A 137 -26.06 -15.06 -21.98
C LYS A 137 -25.76 -13.63 -21.49
N ASN A 138 -26.71 -13.03 -20.77
CA ASN A 138 -26.59 -11.69 -20.19
C ASN A 138 -26.28 -11.70 -18.67
N ALA A 139 -26.00 -12.86 -18.08
CA ALA A 139 -25.65 -12.96 -16.67
C ALA A 139 -24.28 -12.33 -16.42
N ASN A 140 -24.15 -11.56 -15.34
CA ASN A 140 -22.86 -11.12 -14.85
C ASN A 140 -22.28 -12.22 -13.94
N PRO A 141 -21.18 -12.88 -14.31
CA PRO A 141 -20.63 -14.04 -13.61
C PRO A 141 -20.10 -13.72 -12.20
N ASN A 142 -19.94 -12.43 -11.86
CA ASN A 142 -19.48 -11.90 -10.57
C ASN A 142 -18.60 -12.89 -9.78
N PHE A 143 -17.39 -13.05 -10.32
CA PHE A 143 -16.34 -13.92 -9.82
C PHE A 143 -15.45 -13.11 -8.86
N HIS A 144 -15.51 -13.41 -7.57
CA HIS A 144 -14.63 -12.77 -6.59
C HIS A 144 -13.49 -13.71 -6.26
N GLN A 145 -12.25 -13.25 -6.40
CA GLN A 145 -11.08 -13.98 -5.92
C GLN A 145 -10.31 -13.15 -4.90
N ASN A 146 -9.90 -13.81 -3.83
CA ASN A 146 -8.96 -13.29 -2.86
C ASN A 146 -7.96 -14.37 -2.54
N ARG A 147 -6.69 -14.01 -2.36
CA ARG A 147 -5.71 -14.97 -1.86
C ARG A 147 -6.09 -15.35 -0.43
N TYR A 148 -6.08 -16.63 -0.13
CA TYR A 148 -6.51 -17.17 1.15
C TYR A 148 -5.32 -17.46 2.04
N PHE A 149 -5.39 -16.97 3.26
CA PHE A 149 -4.26 -16.96 4.19
C PHE A 149 -4.60 -17.44 5.60
N GLY A 150 -5.88 -17.72 5.84
CA GLY A 150 -6.36 -18.24 7.10
C GLY A 150 -6.17 -19.75 7.24
N SER A 151 -6.50 -20.27 8.41
CA SER A 151 -6.64 -21.70 8.66
C SER A 151 -7.92 -22.24 8.02
N SER A 152 -7.96 -23.53 7.69
CA SER A 152 -9.21 -24.18 7.26
C SER A 152 -10.40 -23.89 8.19
N HIS A 153 -10.14 -23.74 9.50
CA HIS A 153 -11.12 -23.31 10.49
C HIS A 153 -11.71 -21.93 10.19
N GLU A 154 -10.90 -20.91 9.90
CA GLU A 154 -11.39 -19.56 9.59
C GLU A 154 -12.21 -19.52 8.29
N PHE A 155 -11.85 -20.32 7.29
CA PHE A 155 -12.64 -20.47 6.06
C PHE A 155 -14.01 -21.08 6.41
N LEU A 156 -14.03 -22.12 7.23
CA LEU A 156 -15.26 -22.77 7.66
C LEU A 156 -16.12 -21.83 8.51
N SER A 157 -15.55 -21.08 9.44
CA SER A 157 -16.27 -20.06 10.21
C SER A 157 -16.84 -18.96 9.32
N TYR A 158 -16.10 -18.54 8.28
CA TYR A 158 -16.56 -17.53 7.33
C TYR A 158 -17.75 -18.02 6.50
N VAL A 159 -17.69 -19.26 6.01
CA VAL A 159 -18.73 -19.83 5.16
C VAL A 159 -19.94 -20.20 6.01
N LEU A 160 -19.75 -20.79 7.19
CA LEU A 160 -20.84 -21.31 8.02
C LEU A 160 -21.54 -20.23 8.88
N ARG A 161 -21.33 -18.92 8.62
CA ARG A 161 -21.75 -17.69 9.35
C ARG A 161 -22.96 -17.71 10.31
N ASN A 162 -23.92 -18.63 10.19
CA ASN A 162 -25.10 -18.77 11.06
C ASN A 162 -25.09 -20.00 12.00
N SER A 163 -24.17 -20.96 11.86
CA SER A 163 -24.18 -22.23 12.61
C SER A 163 -23.09 -22.31 13.69
N TYR A 164 -22.17 -21.34 13.73
CA TYR A 164 -20.97 -21.38 14.57
C TYR A 164 -21.13 -20.75 15.96
N ASN A 165 -22.16 -19.91 16.16
CA ASN A 165 -22.41 -19.23 17.43
C ASN A 165 -23.29 -20.03 18.40
N SER A 166 -23.70 -21.25 18.05
CA SER A 166 -24.34 -22.16 19.00
C SER A 166 -23.32 -23.20 19.45
N GLU A 167 -23.17 -23.39 20.76
CA GLU A 167 -22.26 -24.38 21.38
C GLU A 167 -22.63 -25.84 21.06
N ASN A 168 -23.48 -26.09 20.06
CA ASN A 168 -23.95 -27.40 19.64
C ASN A 168 -23.15 -27.92 18.43
N THR A 169 -22.12 -28.73 18.73
CA THR A 169 -21.34 -29.51 17.75
C THR A 169 -22.22 -30.33 16.78
N SER A 170 -23.40 -30.77 17.21
CA SER A 170 -24.34 -31.54 16.40
C SER A 170 -24.92 -30.81 15.18
N VAL A 171 -25.08 -29.48 15.23
CA VAL A 171 -25.60 -28.67 14.11
C VAL A 171 -24.52 -28.47 13.04
N SER A 172 -23.25 -28.40 13.45
CA SER A 172 -22.11 -28.29 12.55
C SER A 172 -21.93 -29.53 11.67
N ASP A 173 -22.12 -30.72 12.24
CA ASP A 173 -22.00 -32.00 11.53
C ASP A 173 -23.10 -32.16 10.46
N ILE A 174 -24.33 -31.70 10.73
CA ILE A 174 -25.47 -31.78 9.79
C ILE A 174 -25.30 -30.82 8.60
N TYR A 175 -24.73 -29.63 8.83
CA TYR A 175 -24.42 -28.69 7.74
C TYR A 175 -23.18 -29.13 6.94
N LEU A 176 -22.17 -29.72 7.56
CA LEU A 176 -21.07 -30.37 6.84
C LEU A 176 -21.58 -31.53 5.94
N GLU A 177 -22.56 -32.29 6.41
CA GLU A 177 -23.18 -33.41 5.69
C GLU A 177 -23.96 -32.96 4.43
N SER A 178 -24.55 -31.76 4.45
CA SER A 178 -25.28 -31.17 3.31
C SER A 178 -24.44 -30.28 2.41
N SER A 179 -23.31 -29.75 2.90
CA SER A 179 -22.58 -28.64 2.23
C SER A 179 -21.17 -28.99 1.75
N SER A 180 -20.60 -30.14 2.13
CA SER A 180 -19.21 -30.49 1.81
C SER A 180 -19.09 -31.67 0.84
N LYS A 181 -19.05 -31.38 -0.46
CA LYS A 181 -18.38 -32.28 -1.39
C LYS A 181 -16.92 -31.84 -1.48
N LEU A 182 -16.08 -32.43 -0.64
CA LEU A 182 -14.64 -32.43 -0.89
C LEU A 182 -14.36 -33.11 -2.22
N THR A 183 -14.01 -32.32 -3.22
CA THR A 183 -13.32 -32.85 -4.40
C THR A 183 -11.83 -32.84 -4.10
N PHE A 184 -11.40 -33.77 -3.26
CA PHE A 184 -10.00 -34.16 -3.24
C PHE A 184 -9.69 -34.79 -4.59
N GLY A 185 -8.72 -34.25 -5.33
CA GLY A 185 -7.86 -35.04 -6.23
C GLY A 185 -8.52 -36.22 -6.94
N GLN A 186 -9.75 -36.10 -7.47
CA GLN A 186 -10.49 -37.29 -7.87
C GLN A 186 -9.89 -37.75 -9.19
N ALA A 187 -8.94 -38.68 -9.13
CA ALA A 187 -8.86 -39.71 -10.13
C ALA A 187 -10.24 -40.38 -10.11
N ARG A 188 -11.09 -40.06 -11.10
CA ARG A 188 -12.34 -40.79 -11.36
C ARG A 188 -11.99 -42.27 -11.38
N GLN A 189 -12.28 -43.00 -10.30
CA GLN A 189 -11.93 -44.41 -10.21
C GLN A 189 -12.84 -45.20 -11.14
N ASN A 190 -12.22 -45.90 -12.09
CA ASN A 190 -12.61 -47.28 -12.32
C ASN A 190 -11.69 -48.28 -11.58
N HIS A 191 -10.48 -47.93 -11.13
CA HIS A 191 -9.60 -48.89 -10.43
C HIS A 191 -8.73 -48.32 -9.29
N GLN A 192 -9.03 -48.77 -8.06
CA GLN A 192 -8.21 -49.26 -6.93
C GLN A 192 -6.70 -48.97 -6.74
N HIS A 193 -6.05 -48.01 -7.40
CA HIS A 193 -4.69 -47.61 -6.98
C HIS A 193 -4.71 -46.42 -5.99
N LYS A 194 -4.28 -46.68 -4.75
CA LYS A 194 -4.02 -45.65 -3.74
C LYS A 194 -2.68 -44.98 -4.06
N TYR A 195 -2.69 -43.70 -4.36
CA TYR A 195 -1.47 -42.88 -4.42
C TYR A 195 -1.11 -42.42 -3.02
N SER A 196 0.19 -42.40 -2.74
CA SER A 196 0.71 -41.77 -1.53
C SER A 196 0.70 -40.25 -1.67
N GLU A 197 0.83 -39.56 -0.54
CA GLU A 197 1.00 -38.11 -0.51
C GLU A 197 2.27 -37.65 -1.28
N GLU A 198 3.31 -38.47 -1.27
CA GLU A 198 4.56 -38.20 -1.99
C GLU A 198 4.35 -38.20 -3.50
N ASP A 199 3.51 -39.11 -4.01
CA ASP A 199 3.14 -39.16 -5.43
C ASP A 199 2.40 -37.89 -5.85
N PHE A 200 1.46 -37.40 -5.04
CA PHE A 200 0.75 -36.14 -5.29
C PHE A 200 1.73 -34.96 -5.41
N LEU A 201 2.64 -34.81 -4.44
CA LEU A 201 3.64 -33.74 -4.46
C LEU A 201 4.59 -33.89 -5.65
N PHE A 202 5.00 -35.11 -5.98
CA PHE A 202 5.89 -35.40 -7.11
C PHE A 202 5.25 -34.96 -8.44
N PHE A 203 4.02 -35.38 -8.72
CA PHE A 203 3.33 -35.02 -9.97
C PHE A 203 3.10 -33.51 -10.08
N HIS A 204 2.66 -32.86 -9.01
CA HIS A 204 2.41 -31.41 -9.03
C HIS A 204 3.71 -30.60 -9.15
N LYS A 205 4.82 -31.01 -8.50
CA LYS A 205 6.14 -30.38 -8.68
C LYS A 205 6.66 -30.52 -10.11
N ALA A 206 6.47 -31.67 -10.73
CA ALA A 206 6.91 -31.91 -12.11
C ALA A 206 6.11 -31.08 -13.13
N ILE A 207 4.84 -30.78 -12.84
CA ILE A 207 3.93 -30.07 -13.75
C ILE A 207 4.03 -28.55 -13.59
N TYR A 208 4.30 -28.03 -12.39
CA TYR A 208 4.33 -26.57 -12.14
C TYR A 208 5.24 -25.78 -13.12
N PRO A 209 6.48 -26.22 -13.44
CA PRO A 209 7.32 -25.53 -14.43
C PRO A 209 6.67 -25.44 -15.83
N ARG A 210 5.84 -26.42 -16.20
CA ARG A 210 5.11 -26.42 -17.47
C ARG A 210 3.93 -25.44 -17.44
N ILE A 211 3.22 -25.36 -16.32
CA ILE A 211 2.15 -24.38 -16.13
C ILE A 211 2.71 -22.97 -16.16
N SER A 212 3.79 -22.69 -15.43
CA SER A 212 4.43 -21.37 -15.42
C SER A 212 5.02 -21.00 -16.79
N SER A 213 5.47 -21.97 -17.59
CA SER A 213 5.93 -21.72 -18.96
C SER A 213 4.79 -21.31 -19.93
N ASN A 214 3.55 -21.74 -19.66
CA ASN A 214 2.37 -21.38 -20.48
C ASN A 214 1.78 -20.01 -20.12
N PHE A 215 2.14 -19.47 -18.96
CA PHE A 215 1.75 -18.12 -18.51
C PHE A 215 3.01 -17.36 -18.08
N PRO A 216 3.88 -16.99 -19.05
CA PRO A 216 5.06 -16.22 -18.73
C PRO A 216 4.64 -14.94 -18.02
N SER A 217 5.32 -14.62 -16.92
CA SER A 217 5.20 -13.31 -16.29
C SER A 217 5.40 -12.22 -17.32
N LEU A 218 4.62 -11.15 -17.18
CA LEU A 218 4.57 -10.05 -18.13
C LEU A 218 6.01 -9.59 -18.44
N THR A 219 6.35 -9.43 -19.73
CA THR A 219 7.66 -8.87 -20.05
C THR A 219 7.72 -7.41 -19.58
N LEU A 220 8.93 -6.88 -19.35
CA LEU A 220 9.07 -5.47 -18.99
C LEU A 220 8.48 -4.53 -20.06
N THR A 221 8.59 -4.92 -21.34
CA THR A 221 8.02 -4.18 -22.48
C THR A 221 6.50 -4.16 -22.43
N ASP A 222 5.87 -5.32 -22.20
CA ASP A 222 4.41 -5.42 -22.09
C ASP A 222 3.89 -4.66 -20.86
N ALA A 223 4.63 -4.70 -19.74
CA ALA A 223 4.31 -3.94 -18.53
C ALA A 223 4.38 -2.43 -18.76
N ARG A 224 5.38 -1.97 -19.51
CA ARG A 224 5.52 -0.57 -19.96
C ARG A 224 4.37 -0.15 -20.86
N GLN A 225 3.95 -1.02 -21.78
CA GLN A 225 2.81 -0.75 -22.65
C GLN A 225 1.52 -0.66 -21.84
N GLN A 226 1.28 -1.59 -20.91
CA GLN A 226 0.12 -1.56 -20.02
C GLN A 226 0.08 -0.26 -19.19
N LEU A 227 1.22 0.17 -18.67
CA LEU A 227 1.35 1.46 -17.97
C LEU A 227 0.97 2.63 -18.88
N LYS A 228 1.48 2.66 -20.11
CA LYS A 228 1.18 3.73 -21.08
C LYS A 228 -0.31 3.77 -21.42
N ASP A 229 -0.93 2.62 -21.64
CA ASP A 229 -2.34 2.52 -21.99
C ASP A 229 -3.24 3.00 -20.84
N GLU A 230 -2.97 2.56 -19.60
CA GLU A 230 -3.73 3.03 -18.44
C GLU A 230 -3.51 4.51 -18.12
N LEU A 231 -2.27 5.01 -18.23
CA LEU A 231 -1.98 6.45 -18.09
C LEU A 231 -2.78 7.27 -19.10
N SER A 232 -2.80 6.83 -20.37
CA SER A 232 -3.53 7.51 -21.45
C SER A 232 -5.02 7.60 -21.15
N LYS A 233 -5.64 6.48 -20.73
CA LYS A 233 -7.06 6.43 -20.32
C LYS A 233 -7.36 7.40 -19.18
N ILE A 234 -6.50 7.44 -18.15
CA ILE A 234 -6.71 8.30 -16.97
C ILE A 234 -6.61 9.78 -17.34
N ILE A 235 -5.65 10.15 -18.20
CA ILE A 235 -5.42 11.54 -18.60
C ILE A 235 -6.53 12.06 -19.50
N GLU A 236 -7.06 11.22 -20.38
CA GLU A 236 -8.18 11.56 -21.25
C GLU A 236 -9.49 11.70 -20.48
N ASN A 237 -9.78 10.73 -19.61
CA ASN A 237 -11.07 10.64 -18.92
C ASN A 237 -10.89 10.28 -17.43
N PRO A 238 -10.51 11.26 -16.58
CA PRO A 238 -10.39 11.03 -15.14
C PRO A 238 -11.77 10.87 -14.49
N THR A 239 -12.11 9.62 -14.15
CA THR A 239 -13.38 9.20 -13.54
C THR A 239 -13.53 9.70 -12.10
N LYS A 240 -12.48 9.53 -11.29
CA LYS A 240 -12.45 9.88 -9.86
C LYS A 240 -11.63 11.13 -9.60
N LYS A 241 -11.77 11.72 -8.39
CA LYS A 241 -10.97 12.88 -7.98
C LYS A 241 -9.51 12.46 -7.77
N VAL A 242 -9.30 11.30 -7.15
CA VAL A 242 -7.97 10.72 -6.90
C VAL A 242 -7.91 9.34 -7.53
N THR A 243 -6.99 9.14 -8.46
CA THR A 243 -6.70 7.83 -9.05
C THR A 243 -5.32 7.41 -8.59
N VAL A 244 -5.18 6.22 -8.01
CA VAL A 244 -3.86 5.67 -7.67
C VAL A 244 -3.55 4.54 -8.64
N LEU A 245 -2.46 4.70 -9.40
CA LEU A 245 -1.95 3.69 -10.30
C LEU A 245 -0.80 2.94 -9.65
N LYS A 246 -1.09 1.74 -9.14
CA LYS A 246 -0.12 0.84 -8.52
C LYS A 246 0.70 0.15 -9.60
N SER A 247 2.01 0.44 -9.62
CA SER A 247 2.93 -0.09 -10.63
C SER A 247 4.33 -0.33 -10.07
N ALA A 248 4.96 -1.44 -10.47
CA ALA A 248 6.26 -1.88 -9.96
C ALA A 248 7.35 -0.79 -10.05
N VAL A 249 8.32 -0.83 -9.13
CA VAL A 249 9.51 0.04 -9.20
C VAL A 249 10.33 -0.33 -10.43
N GLY A 250 10.91 0.66 -11.12
CA GLY A 250 11.73 0.41 -12.31
C GLY A 250 10.96 0.15 -13.62
N ILE A 251 9.62 0.08 -13.58
CA ILE A 251 8.80 -0.12 -14.79
C ILE A 251 8.90 1.05 -15.80
N GLY A 252 9.36 2.23 -15.39
CA GLY A 252 9.50 3.41 -16.26
C GLY A 252 8.40 4.47 -16.10
N LYS A 253 7.87 4.67 -14.88
CA LYS A 253 6.87 5.71 -14.56
C LYS A 253 7.27 7.10 -15.07
N SER A 254 8.42 7.60 -14.64
CA SER A 254 8.91 8.94 -15.01
C SER A 254 9.19 9.05 -16.51
N TYR A 255 9.63 7.97 -17.17
CA TYR A 255 9.76 7.92 -18.64
C TYR A 255 8.40 8.10 -19.32
N SER A 256 7.37 7.35 -18.91
CA SER A 256 6.02 7.47 -19.46
C SER A 256 5.42 8.86 -19.24
N LEU A 257 5.69 9.48 -18.10
CA LEU A 257 5.25 10.85 -17.82
C LEU A 257 5.93 11.87 -18.75
N ASN A 258 7.21 11.73 -19.08
CA ASN A 258 7.89 12.61 -20.04
C ASN A 258 7.30 12.59 -21.46
N GLN A 259 6.56 11.54 -21.83
CA GLN A 259 5.90 11.42 -23.13
C GLN A 259 4.58 12.19 -23.19
N LEU A 260 4.01 12.59 -22.04
CA LEU A 260 2.69 13.23 -22.01
C LEU A 260 2.66 14.58 -22.72
N ARG A 261 3.77 15.32 -22.75
CA ARG A 261 3.88 16.58 -23.50
C ARG A 261 3.65 16.39 -24.99
N ILE A 262 4.12 15.26 -25.53
CA ILE A 262 3.98 14.92 -26.96
C ILE A 262 2.58 14.39 -27.23
N LEU A 263 2.05 13.54 -26.34
CA LEU A 263 0.75 12.89 -26.53
C LEU A 263 -0.43 13.83 -26.28
N TYR A 264 -0.31 14.78 -25.36
CA TYR A 264 -1.40 15.64 -24.89
C TYR A 264 -1.02 17.13 -24.87
N PRO A 265 -0.50 17.72 -25.97
CA PRO A 265 0.12 19.06 -25.95
C PRO A 265 -0.81 20.20 -25.51
N LYS A 266 -2.14 19.99 -25.57
CA LYS A 266 -3.16 20.95 -25.16
C LYS A 266 -3.56 20.87 -23.68
N LYS A 267 -3.09 19.86 -22.94
CA LYS A 267 -3.40 19.66 -21.52
C LYS A 267 -2.44 20.46 -20.65
N LYS A 268 -2.94 21.05 -19.56
CA LYS A 268 -2.15 21.69 -18.51
C LYS A 268 -1.91 20.70 -17.37
N ILE A 269 -0.71 20.11 -17.32
CA ILE A 269 -0.33 19.04 -16.41
C ILE A 269 0.74 19.53 -15.42
N LEU A 270 0.51 19.28 -14.14
CA LEU A 270 1.49 19.49 -13.07
C LEU A 270 2.02 18.15 -12.57
N VAL A 271 3.33 17.92 -12.70
CA VAL A 271 4.00 16.76 -12.09
C VAL A 271 4.69 17.17 -10.80
N LEU A 272 4.45 16.39 -9.76
CA LEU A 272 4.96 16.57 -8.42
C LEU A 272 5.89 15.41 -8.09
N VAL A 273 7.16 15.72 -7.87
CA VAL A 273 8.16 14.76 -7.40
C VAL A 273 8.39 14.88 -5.90
N LYS A 274 8.79 13.80 -5.23
CA LYS A 274 9.01 13.85 -3.78
C LYS A 274 10.19 14.73 -3.37
N ARG A 275 11.27 14.77 -4.17
CA ARG A 275 12.53 15.46 -3.84
C ARG A 275 13.04 16.33 -5.00
N ARG A 276 13.85 17.35 -4.68
CA ARG A 276 14.39 18.30 -5.67
C ARG A 276 15.30 17.62 -6.70
N GLU A 277 16.04 16.60 -6.29
CA GLU A 277 16.96 15.84 -7.17
C GLU A 277 16.22 15.16 -8.33
N ASN A 278 14.96 14.74 -8.12
CA ASN A 278 14.14 14.08 -9.12
C ASN A 278 13.56 15.04 -10.18
N LEU A 279 13.74 16.35 -10.05
CA LEU A 279 13.30 17.29 -11.07
C LEU A 279 14.02 17.06 -12.41
N GLY A 280 15.30 16.63 -12.35
CA GLY A 280 16.09 16.28 -13.53
C GLY A 280 15.58 15.07 -14.31
N ASP A 281 14.71 14.25 -13.72
CA ASP A 281 14.08 13.12 -14.42
C ASP A 281 13.05 13.61 -15.47
N TYR A 282 12.68 14.90 -15.47
CA TYR A 282 11.59 15.48 -16.24
C TYR A 282 12.05 16.55 -17.25
N ASN A 283 13.00 16.20 -18.12
CA ASN A 283 13.60 17.12 -19.10
C ASN A 283 12.60 17.78 -20.07
N ASN A 284 11.45 17.16 -20.31
CA ASN A 284 10.41 17.70 -21.19
C ASN A 284 9.45 18.66 -20.47
N TYR A 285 9.63 18.90 -19.18
CA TYR A 285 8.78 19.77 -18.37
C TYR A 285 9.54 21.02 -17.96
N THR A 286 8.82 22.12 -17.80
CA THR A 286 9.39 23.35 -17.26
C THR A 286 9.42 23.24 -15.74
N SER A 287 10.62 23.16 -15.16
CA SER A 287 10.78 23.13 -13.71
C SER A 287 10.53 24.52 -13.13
N LEU A 288 9.75 24.60 -12.06
CA LEU A 288 9.64 25.88 -11.35
C LEU A 288 10.98 26.24 -10.69
N PRO A 289 11.43 27.51 -10.75
CA PRO A 289 12.70 27.93 -10.19
C PRO A 289 12.73 27.70 -8.67
N ASN A 290 13.91 27.44 -8.11
CA ASN A 290 14.07 27.46 -6.66
C ASN A 290 14.13 28.91 -6.17
N LEU A 291 13.84 29.10 -4.88
CA LEU A 291 14.04 30.40 -4.27
C LEU A 291 15.55 30.72 -4.33
N PRO A 292 15.96 31.95 -4.72
CA PRO A 292 17.38 32.29 -4.74
C PRO A 292 18.03 32.08 -3.37
N SER A 293 19.26 31.53 -3.37
CA SER A 293 20.01 31.18 -2.16
C SER A 293 20.14 32.35 -1.19
N GLU A 294 20.38 33.55 -1.71
CA GLU A 294 20.55 34.78 -0.97
C GLU A 294 19.27 35.16 -0.22
N VAL A 295 18.11 34.90 -0.84
CA VAL A 295 16.80 35.13 -0.22
C VAL A 295 16.53 34.05 0.83
N GLU A 296 16.86 32.79 0.56
CA GLU A 296 16.77 31.70 1.54
C GLU A 296 17.61 32.00 2.80
N GLU A 297 18.89 32.33 2.63
CA GLU A 297 19.81 32.68 3.72
C GLU A 297 19.34 33.92 4.50
N PHE A 298 18.83 34.95 3.80
CA PHE A 298 18.31 36.14 4.45
C PHE A 298 17.09 35.83 5.32
N ILE A 299 16.15 35.02 4.83
CA ILE A 299 14.98 34.62 5.61
C ILE A 299 15.40 33.76 6.80
N GLU A 300 16.36 32.87 6.63
CA GLU A 300 16.87 32.02 7.71
C GLU A 300 17.52 32.87 8.82
N ASP A 301 18.35 33.85 8.47
CA ASP A 301 18.93 34.79 9.43
C ASP A 301 17.86 35.59 10.18
N LYS A 302 16.88 36.12 9.44
CA LYS A 302 15.76 36.90 10.00
C LYS A 302 14.78 36.06 10.81
N SER A 303 14.72 34.74 10.59
CA SER A 303 13.85 33.83 11.35
C SER A 303 14.21 33.75 12.84
N LYS A 304 15.48 34.01 13.18
CA LYS A 304 15.94 34.16 14.56
C LYS A 304 15.30 35.38 15.27
N ASN A 305 14.88 36.38 14.49
CA ASN A 305 14.31 37.66 14.94
C ASN A 305 12.80 37.77 14.68
N SER A 306 12.08 36.64 14.63
CA SER A 306 10.61 36.55 14.53
C SER A 306 9.98 36.62 13.12
N ILE A 307 10.75 36.56 12.03
CA ILE A 307 10.21 36.51 10.66
C ILE A 307 10.09 35.06 10.19
N PHE A 308 8.88 34.55 9.97
CA PHE A 308 8.67 33.11 9.69
C PHE A 308 8.28 32.77 8.24
N SER A 309 8.09 33.76 7.36
CA SER A 309 7.51 33.56 6.03
C SER A 309 8.17 34.39 4.94
N ARG A 310 8.25 33.81 3.74
CA ARG A 310 8.68 34.47 2.50
C ARG A 310 7.83 35.69 2.13
N LYS A 311 6.53 35.67 2.49
CA LYS A 311 5.63 36.81 2.30
C LYS A 311 6.11 38.08 3.00
N TRP A 312 6.95 37.96 4.01
CA TRP A 312 7.54 39.15 4.65
C TRP A 312 8.43 39.93 3.68
N VAL A 313 9.12 39.25 2.75
CA VAL A 313 9.96 39.91 1.74
C VAL A 313 9.13 40.77 0.78
N GLU A 314 7.88 40.39 0.49
CA GLU A 314 6.95 41.19 -0.33
C GLU A 314 6.68 42.57 0.28
N HIS A 315 6.61 42.62 1.60
CA HIS A 315 6.29 43.83 2.36
C HIS A 315 7.52 44.50 2.97
N LEU A 316 8.72 43.95 2.73
CA LEU A 316 9.98 44.55 3.18
C LEU A 316 10.10 45.96 2.59
N LYS A 317 10.35 46.95 3.45
CA LYS A 317 10.74 48.32 3.08
C LYS A 317 12.26 48.41 3.21
N PRO A 318 13.03 48.30 2.12
CA PRO A 318 14.48 48.21 2.19
C PRO A 318 15.09 49.45 2.84
N GLN A 319 15.92 49.26 3.87
CA GLN A 319 16.65 50.34 4.54
C GLN A 319 18.12 50.40 4.12
N ASN A 320 18.61 49.35 3.46
CA ASN A 320 20.00 49.23 3.01
C ASN A 320 20.09 48.50 1.65
N LYS A 321 21.28 48.55 1.04
CA LYS A 321 21.54 47.95 -0.28
C LYS A 321 21.30 46.44 -0.32
N LYS A 322 21.60 45.73 0.77
CA LYS A 322 21.39 44.26 0.85
C LYS A 322 19.89 43.94 0.81
N GLU A 323 19.08 44.63 1.61
CA GLU A 323 17.62 44.44 1.63
C GLU A 323 16.96 44.79 0.30
N PHE A 324 17.48 45.80 -0.41
CA PHE A 324 17.00 46.14 -1.75
C PHE A 324 17.25 44.99 -2.73
N LEU A 325 18.47 44.45 -2.74
CA LEU A 325 18.82 43.31 -3.59
C LEU A 325 17.98 42.06 -3.27
N ILE A 326 17.77 41.76 -1.99
CA ILE A 326 16.93 40.61 -1.59
C ILE A 326 15.48 40.76 -2.06
N LYS A 327 14.92 41.97 -1.95
CA LYS A 327 13.56 42.24 -2.42
C LYS A 327 13.46 42.09 -3.94
N ASP A 328 14.40 42.68 -4.67
CA ASP A 328 14.46 42.61 -6.14
C ASP A 328 14.60 41.17 -6.66
N LEU A 329 15.48 40.37 -6.04
CA LEU A 329 15.64 38.94 -6.34
C LEU A 329 14.35 38.15 -6.07
N TYR A 330 13.66 38.44 -4.97
CA TYR A 330 12.41 37.78 -4.62
C TYR A 330 11.27 38.16 -5.59
N GLU A 331 11.14 39.43 -5.93
CA GLU A 331 10.13 39.91 -6.89
C GLU A 331 10.38 39.33 -8.29
N SER A 332 11.64 39.32 -8.75
CA SER A 332 12.02 38.68 -10.01
C SER A 332 11.67 37.19 -10.03
N HIS A 333 12.01 36.47 -8.95
CA HIS A 333 11.65 35.04 -8.80
C HIS A 333 10.13 34.80 -8.82
N LYS A 334 9.36 35.69 -8.19
CA LYS A 334 7.89 35.61 -8.17
C LYS A 334 7.30 35.82 -9.56
N ILE A 335 7.75 36.85 -10.27
CA ILE A 335 7.33 37.15 -11.65
C ILE A 335 7.65 35.95 -12.55
N GLU A 336 8.88 35.43 -12.51
CA GLU A 336 9.28 34.24 -13.28
C GLU A 336 8.39 33.04 -12.97
N THR A 337 8.10 32.79 -11.68
CA THR A 337 7.22 31.69 -11.26
C THR A 337 5.79 31.86 -11.80
N GLU A 338 5.23 33.07 -11.72
CA GLU A 338 3.88 33.37 -12.21
C GLU A 338 3.80 33.28 -13.75
N GLU A 339 4.84 33.72 -14.46
CA GLU A 339 4.95 33.59 -15.91
C GLU A 339 5.00 32.12 -16.36
N ILE A 340 5.82 31.29 -15.70
CA ILE A 340 5.86 29.85 -15.99
C ILE A 340 4.49 29.22 -15.73
N ILE A 341 3.86 29.51 -14.58
CA ILE A 341 2.53 28.98 -14.25
C ILE A 341 1.48 29.39 -15.30
N ARG A 342 1.56 30.61 -15.83
CA ARG A 342 0.60 31.13 -16.80
C ARG A 342 0.82 30.56 -18.21
N ASN A 343 2.08 30.48 -18.65
CA ASN A 343 2.44 30.25 -20.04
C ASN A 343 2.77 28.78 -20.34
N GLU A 344 3.21 28.02 -19.33
CA GLU A 344 3.63 26.63 -19.53
C GLU A 344 2.50 25.64 -19.26
N ASN A 345 2.31 24.72 -20.20
CA ASN A 345 1.34 23.64 -20.06
C ASN A 345 1.87 22.47 -19.21
N PHE A 346 3.18 22.26 -19.18
CA PHE A 346 3.79 21.09 -18.55
C PHE A 346 4.82 21.55 -17.52
N ILE A 347 4.43 21.49 -16.25
CA ILE A 347 5.22 22.02 -15.13
C ILE A 347 5.63 20.88 -14.22
N VAL A 348 6.89 20.91 -13.76
CA VAL A 348 7.38 19.98 -12.74
C VAL A 348 7.86 20.73 -11.49
N THR A 349 7.55 20.21 -10.31
CA THR A 349 7.98 20.77 -9.02
C THR A 349 7.91 19.71 -7.93
N THR A 350 8.22 20.06 -6.68
CA THR A 350 8.17 19.13 -5.56
C THR A 350 6.79 19.10 -4.88
N HIS A 351 6.47 17.98 -4.21
CA HIS A 351 5.32 17.86 -3.31
C HIS A 351 5.29 19.00 -2.28
N SER A 352 6.44 19.28 -1.66
CA SER A 352 6.58 20.31 -0.63
C SER A 352 6.27 21.71 -1.17
N LYS A 353 6.72 22.02 -2.40
CA LYS A 353 6.43 23.30 -3.06
C LYS A 353 4.95 23.40 -3.42
N PHE A 354 4.33 22.35 -3.96
CA PHE A 354 2.88 22.33 -4.19
C PHE A 354 2.08 22.64 -2.93
N PHE A 355 2.38 21.97 -1.81
CA PHE A 355 1.64 22.19 -0.57
C PHE A 355 1.87 23.57 0.08
N SER A 356 2.93 24.29 -0.30
CA SER A 356 3.32 25.58 0.29
C SER A 356 3.20 26.80 -0.62
N SER A 357 2.81 26.62 -1.88
CA SER A 357 2.81 27.65 -2.93
C SER A 357 1.40 28.03 -3.41
N PRO A 358 1.25 29.12 -4.19
CA PRO A 358 -0.01 29.45 -4.85
C PRO A 358 -0.49 28.40 -5.86
N LEU A 359 0.27 27.36 -6.19
CA LEU A 359 -0.17 26.29 -7.10
C LEU A 359 -1.45 25.58 -6.63
N LYS A 360 -1.78 25.65 -5.33
CA LYS A 360 -3.06 25.16 -4.81
C LYS A 360 -4.29 25.89 -5.36
N THR A 361 -4.14 27.12 -5.85
CA THR A 361 -5.26 27.89 -6.40
C THR A 361 -5.39 27.77 -7.91
N GLU A 362 -4.39 27.20 -8.57
CA GLU A 362 -4.37 27.03 -10.03
C GLU A 362 -5.20 25.83 -10.46
N ASN A 363 -5.88 25.99 -11.61
CA ASN A 363 -6.68 24.94 -12.22
C ASN A 363 -5.84 24.18 -13.25
N PHE A 364 -5.43 22.96 -12.89
CA PHE A 364 -4.72 22.04 -13.77
C PHE A 364 -5.70 20.97 -14.28
N ASP A 365 -5.56 20.55 -15.54
CA ASP A 365 -6.34 19.41 -16.05
C ASP A 365 -6.12 18.16 -15.19
N ILE A 366 -4.86 17.94 -14.80
CA ILE A 366 -4.47 16.85 -13.91
C ILE A 366 -3.18 17.21 -13.15
N VAL A 367 -3.15 16.86 -11.87
CA VAL A 367 -1.96 16.94 -11.01
C VAL A 367 -1.48 15.52 -10.72
N ILE A 368 -0.23 15.23 -11.07
CA ILE A 368 0.35 13.89 -10.98
C ILE A 368 1.39 13.89 -9.87
N PHE A 369 1.21 13.03 -8.86
CA PHE A 369 2.23 12.74 -7.86
C PHE A 369 3.04 11.52 -8.30
N ASP A 370 4.34 11.72 -8.53
CA ASP A 370 5.31 10.63 -8.72
C ASP A 370 5.79 10.20 -7.33
N GLU A 371 5.40 8.99 -6.93
CA GLU A 371 5.42 8.42 -5.57
C GLU A 371 4.20 8.69 -4.69
N CYS A 372 4.11 7.94 -3.59
CA CYS A 372 3.02 7.98 -2.62
C CYS A 372 2.91 9.35 -1.94
N ILE A 373 1.67 9.84 -1.77
CA ILE A 373 1.41 11.20 -1.24
C ILE A 373 1.39 11.28 0.29
N VAL A 374 1.31 10.14 1.00
CA VAL A 374 1.01 10.07 2.44
C VAL A 374 1.88 11.03 3.26
N ASP A 375 3.20 10.96 3.12
CA ASP A 375 4.14 11.82 3.88
C ASP A 375 4.00 13.31 3.57
N SER A 376 3.55 13.63 2.35
CA SER A 376 3.38 15.02 1.90
C SER A 376 2.00 15.56 2.26
N TYR A 377 0.99 14.70 2.27
CA TYR A 377 -0.36 15.03 2.70
C TYR A 377 -0.43 15.18 4.23
N LEU A 378 0.20 14.27 4.98
CA LEU A 378 0.28 14.27 6.45
C LEU A 378 1.68 14.71 6.90
N LYS A 379 1.90 16.02 6.90
CA LYS A 379 3.20 16.59 7.25
C LYS A 379 3.43 16.52 8.76
N SER A 380 4.48 15.83 9.18
CA SER A 380 4.84 15.75 10.60
C SER A 380 5.95 16.72 11.00
N GLU A 381 5.81 17.33 12.16
CA GLU A 381 6.80 18.24 12.75
C GLU A 381 6.80 18.14 14.28
N ILE A 382 7.96 18.35 14.92
CA ILE A 382 8.06 18.54 16.37
C ILE A 382 7.86 20.02 16.67
N SER A 383 7.02 20.34 17.64
CA SER A 383 6.76 21.71 18.08
C SER A 383 7.03 21.90 19.57
N ASN A 384 7.81 22.95 19.85
CA ASN A 384 8.08 23.47 21.20
C ASN A 384 7.42 24.86 21.38
N CYS A 385 6.38 25.18 20.62
CA CYS A 385 5.63 26.43 20.76
C CYS A 385 4.61 26.34 21.91
N ARG A 386 4.18 27.50 22.41
CA ARG A 386 3.08 27.59 23.37
C ARG A 386 1.74 27.52 22.64
N ILE A 387 1.28 26.30 22.36
CA ILE A 387 0.04 26.04 21.59
C ILE A 387 -1.17 26.69 22.25
N ASP A 388 -1.23 26.67 23.59
CA ASP A 388 -2.31 27.30 24.35
C ASP A 388 -2.35 28.82 24.17
N GLU A 389 -1.19 29.48 24.15
CA GLU A 389 -1.08 30.92 23.84
C GLU A 389 -1.56 31.22 22.41
N CYS A 390 -1.25 30.37 21.44
CA CYS A 390 -1.74 30.55 20.06
C CYS A 390 -3.27 30.52 19.99
N LEU A 391 -3.90 29.59 20.71
CA LEU A 391 -5.36 29.48 20.75
C LEU A 391 -6.03 30.60 21.56
N LYS A 392 -5.32 31.24 22.51
CA LYS A 392 -5.85 32.40 23.25
C LYS A 392 -6.14 33.59 22.35
N ILE A 393 -5.34 33.78 21.29
CA ILE A 393 -5.44 34.92 20.38
C ILE A 393 -6.78 34.96 19.64
N ILE A 394 -7.28 33.79 19.23
CA ILE A 394 -8.53 33.65 18.45
C ILE A 394 -9.76 33.97 19.32
N ASN A 395 -9.67 33.72 20.62
CA ASN A 395 -10.66 34.12 21.64
C ASN A 395 -12.16 33.88 21.32
N THR A 396 -12.51 32.74 20.74
CA THR A 396 -13.89 32.28 20.57
C THR A 396 -14.28 31.26 21.64
N ASN A 397 -15.57 30.95 21.77
CA ASN A 397 -16.05 29.84 22.62
C ASN A 397 -15.48 28.49 22.16
N HIS A 398 -15.33 28.30 20.84
CA HIS A 398 -14.76 27.09 20.27
C HIS A 398 -13.26 26.95 20.59
N SER A 399 -12.47 28.01 20.39
CA SER A 399 -11.05 28.03 20.75
C SER A 399 -10.83 27.89 22.26
N HIS A 400 -11.77 28.37 23.10
CA HIS A 400 -11.76 28.13 24.54
C HIS A 400 -11.92 26.64 24.87
N LYS A 401 -12.88 25.95 24.23
CA LYS A 401 -13.06 24.50 24.40
C LYS A 401 -11.80 23.72 23.99
N LEU A 402 -11.21 24.04 22.84
CA LEU A 402 -9.97 23.41 22.37
C LEU A 402 -8.80 23.64 23.36
N ARG A 403 -8.70 24.83 23.95
CA ARG A 403 -7.71 25.12 25.00
C ARG A 403 -7.91 24.25 26.23
N GLU A 404 -9.15 24.07 26.67
CA GLU A 404 -9.46 23.21 27.82
C GLU A 404 -9.14 21.74 27.55
N GLU A 405 -9.44 21.24 26.34
CA GLU A 405 -9.07 19.89 25.93
C GLU A 405 -7.54 19.72 25.86
N LEU A 406 -6.82 20.70 25.33
CA LEU A 406 -5.36 20.69 25.29
C LEU A 406 -4.72 20.70 26.70
N ARG A 407 -5.27 21.47 27.64
CA ARG A 407 -4.81 21.49 29.04
C ARG A 407 -5.00 20.14 29.72
N LYS A 408 -6.10 19.45 29.41
CA LYS A 408 -6.44 18.12 29.94
C LYS A 408 -5.69 16.99 29.21
N LEU A 409 -5.01 17.28 28.10
CA LEU A 409 -4.26 16.29 27.33
C LEU A 409 -3.10 15.76 28.18
N ARG A 410 -3.10 14.44 28.40
CA ARG A 410 -2.06 13.71 29.13
C ARG A 410 -0.91 13.33 28.19
N ILE A 411 0.29 13.15 28.74
CA ILE A 411 1.41 12.58 27.99
C ILE A 411 0.98 11.23 27.42
N GLY A 412 1.35 10.97 26.16
CA GLY A 412 0.96 9.76 25.45
C GLY A 412 -0.41 9.83 24.77
N ASN A 413 -1.18 10.92 24.91
CA ASN A 413 -2.49 11.05 24.28
C ASN A 413 -2.46 11.99 23.06
N THR A 414 -3.48 11.82 22.21
CA THR A 414 -3.72 12.64 21.02
C THR A 414 -4.91 13.58 21.15
N LEU A 415 -4.89 14.67 20.38
CA LEU A 415 -5.98 15.63 20.21
C LEU A 415 -6.02 16.11 18.76
N THR A 416 -7.20 16.34 18.20
CA THR A 416 -7.36 17.02 16.90
C THR A 416 -7.77 18.46 17.13
N LEU A 417 -7.02 19.40 16.54
CA LEU A 417 -7.40 20.79 16.42
C LEU A 417 -7.90 21.06 15.00
N SER A 418 -9.14 21.51 14.88
CA SER A 418 -9.71 21.97 13.63
C SER A 418 -10.49 23.24 13.89
N LEU A 419 -10.05 24.34 13.29
CA LEU A 419 -10.73 25.63 13.44
C LEU A 419 -11.91 25.80 12.48
N THR A 420 -12.85 26.63 12.89
CA THR A 420 -13.94 27.13 12.04
C THR A 420 -13.41 28.13 11.00
N ASP A 421 -14.18 28.39 9.95
CA ASP A 421 -13.76 29.32 8.89
C ASP A 421 -13.62 30.76 9.39
N PHE A 422 -14.43 31.17 10.37
CA PHE A 422 -14.30 32.46 11.04
C PHE A 422 -12.95 32.59 11.75
N GLU A 423 -12.59 31.61 12.58
CA GLU A 423 -11.31 31.60 13.30
C GLU A 423 -10.10 31.54 12.35
N LYS A 424 -10.23 30.84 11.22
CA LYS A 424 -9.19 30.83 10.17
C LYS A 424 -9.02 32.20 9.51
N ASN A 425 -10.11 32.93 9.31
CA ASN A 425 -10.05 34.31 8.81
C ASN A 425 -9.37 35.24 9.83
N GLU A 426 -9.63 35.08 11.12
CA GLU A 426 -8.91 35.82 12.17
C GLU A 426 -7.40 35.53 12.14
N ILE A 427 -7.00 34.26 12.03
CA ILE A 427 -5.59 33.90 11.86
C ILE A 427 -5.01 34.54 10.60
N ASN A 428 -5.69 34.48 9.46
CA ASN A 428 -5.22 35.10 8.23
C ASN A 428 -5.02 36.62 8.40
N ASN A 429 -5.89 37.31 9.12
CA ASN A 429 -5.73 38.74 9.43
C ASN A 429 -4.49 39.00 10.28
N ILE A 430 -4.23 38.18 11.30
CA ILE A 430 -3.05 38.29 12.15
C ILE A 430 -1.77 38.04 11.35
N LEU A 431 -1.75 36.99 10.52
CA LEU A 431 -0.63 36.68 9.65
C LEU A 431 -0.38 37.81 8.64
N ASN A 432 -1.43 38.36 8.04
CA ASN A 432 -1.32 39.48 7.11
C ASN A 432 -0.78 40.74 7.82
N LEU A 433 -1.24 41.05 9.03
CA LEU A 433 -0.73 42.17 9.84
C LEU A 433 0.76 41.99 10.16
N HIS A 434 1.19 40.78 10.52
CA HIS A 434 2.60 40.46 10.74
C HIS A 434 3.47 40.74 9.51
N PHE A 435 2.96 40.49 8.31
CA PHE A 435 3.69 40.77 7.07
C PHE A 435 3.64 42.25 6.69
N SER A 436 2.47 42.89 6.73
CA SER A 436 2.26 44.24 6.20
C SER A 436 2.69 45.36 7.16
N ASN A 437 2.54 45.16 8.47
CA ASN A 437 2.92 46.14 9.50
C ASN A 437 3.53 45.45 10.74
N PRO A 438 4.81 45.02 10.66
CA PRO A 438 5.47 44.30 11.74
C PRO A 438 5.49 45.05 13.08
N THR A 439 5.61 46.38 13.06
CA THR A 439 5.63 47.20 14.28
C THR A 439 4.27 47.17 14.99
N GLU A 440 3.18 47.34 14.25
CA GLU A 440 1.82 47.23 14.80
C GLU A 440 1.53 45.82 15.28
N PHE A 441 1.96 44.80 14.52
CA PHE A 441 1.87 43.41 14.95
C PHE A 441 2.59 43.18 16.29
N SER A 442 3.83 43.66 16.43
CA SER A 442 4.60 43.49 17.67
C SER A 442 3.97 44.21 18.87
N ASN A 443 3.31 45.36 18.65
CA ASN A 443 2.58 46.06 19.71
C ASN A 443 1.31 45.32 20.13
N ASN A 444 0.56 44.76 19.16
CA ASN A 444 -0.69 44.04 19.43
C ASN A 444 -0.46 42.62 19.96
N PHE A 445 0.65 41.98 19.56
CA PHE A 445 0.97 40.58 19.87
C PHE A 445 2.42 40.40 20.37
N PRO A 446 2.83 41.08 21.47
CA PRO A 446 4.23 41.11 21.92
C PRO A 446 4.80 39.75 22.33
N ASN A 447 3.94 38.80 22.68
CA ASN A 447 4.33 37.45 23.12
C ASN A 447 4.44 36.44 21.97
N ILE A 448 4.09 36.83 20.74
CA ILE A 448 4.00 35.91 19.60
C ILE A 448 5.27 35.98 18.76
N LYS A 449 6.05 34.89 18.79
CA LYS A 449 7.31 34.76 18.05
C LYS A 449 7.12 33.92 16.78
N ALA A 450 8.20 33.75 16.01
CA ALA A 450 8.18 32.97 14.75
C ALA A 450 7.60 31.56 14.90
N LYS A 451 7.88 30.85 16.01
CA LYS A 451 7.38 29.48 16.22
C LYS A 451 5.87 29.45 16.49
N GLU A 452 5.34 30.41 17.23
CA GLU A 452 3.89 30.58 17.42
C GLU A 452 3.20 30.99 16.11
N LEU A 453 3.79 31.91 15.33
CA LEU A 453 3.28 32.29 14.01
C LEU A 453 3.24 31.13 13.02
N LYS A 454 4.30 30.32 13.01
CA LYS A 454 4.37 29.09 12.20
C LYS A 454 3.24 28.14 12.60
N PHE A 455 3.00 27.97 13.91
CA PHE A 455 1.90 27.15 14.40
C PHE A 455 0.51 27.71 14.06
N LEU A 456 0.30 29.03 14.17
CA LEU A 456 -0.93 29.69 13.73
C LEU A 456 -1.19 29.42 12.25
N LYS A 457 -0.16 29.49 11.39
CA LYS A 457 -0.28 29.11 9.98
C LYS A 457 -0.71 27.65 9.80
N HIS A 458 -0.24 26.72 10.64
CA HIS A 458 -0.67 25.33 10.61
C HIS A 458 -2.14 25.14 11.00
N LEU A 459 -2.68 25.96 11.91
CA LEU A 459 -4.09 25.91 12.31
C LEU A 459 -5.08 26.32 11.19
N LEU A 460 -4.59 26.84 10.06
CA LEU A 460 -5.41 27.00 8.85
C LEU A 460 -5.84 25.65 8.26
N ASP A 461 -5.04 24.61 8.50
CA ASP A 461 -5.30 23.22 8.17
C ASP A 461 -5.76 22.43 9.41
N ILE A 462 -6.07 21.14 9.25
CA ILE A 462 -6.35 20.26 10.40
C ILE A 462 -5.02 19.84 11.03
N VAL A 463 -4.91 19.96 12.36
CA VAL A 463 -3.68 19.62 13.09
C VAL A 463 -3.99 18.57 14.14
N HIS A 464 -3.35 17.42 14.04
CA HIS A 464 -3.35 16.40 15.09
C HIS A 464 -2.12 16.59 15.98
N ILE A 465 -2.33 16.50 17.29
CA ILE A 465 -1.32 16.75 18.31
C ILE A 465 -1.16 15.49 19.14
N TYR A 466 0.09 15.12 19.42
CA TYR A 466 0.44 14.12 20.40
C TYR A 466 1.31 14.78 21.46
N LYS A 467 0.95 14.60 22.73
CA LYS A 467 1.72 15.16 23.84
C LYS A 467 2.84 14.21 24.21
N ALA A 468 4.05 14.54 23.79
CA ALA A 468 5.26 13.83 24.18
C ALA A 468 5.69 14.26 25.60
N GLU A 469 6.71 13.60 26.15
CA GLU A 469 7.33 14.02 27.42
C GLU A 469 7.88 15.45 27.32
N ILE A 470 8.46 15.78 26.16
CA ILE A 470 9.04 17.09 25.86
C ILE A 470 8.32 17.68 24.65
N GLY A 471 7.35 18.57 24.91
CA GLY A 471 6.64 19.31 23.87
C GLY A 471 5.56 18.50 23.15
N TYR A 472 5.37 18.78 21.87
CA TYR A 472 4.29 18.22 21.06
C TYR A 472 4.81 17.69 19.71
N GLN A 473 4.39 16.49 19.35
CA GLN A 473 4.48 16.03 17.97
C GLN A 473 3.21 16.49 17.23
N LEU A 474 3.39 17.07 16.05
CA LEU A 474 2.31 17.54 15.19
C LEU A 474 2.21 16.65 13.94
N LEU A 475 0.98 16.45 13.47
CA LEU A 475 0.67 15.92 12.16
C LEU A 475 -0.37 16.83 11.50
N ILE A 476 0.03 17.50 10.42
CA ILE A 476 -0.76 18.53 9.74
C ILE A 476 -1.34 17.92 8.46
N GLU A 477 -2.66 17.94 8.33
CA GLU A 477 -3.35 17.43 7.14
C GLU A 477 -3.47 18.52 6.08
N ASN A 478 -2.63 18.43 5.05
CA ASN A 478 -2.71 19.33 3.91
C ASN A 478 -3.98 19.08 3.09
N LYS A 479 -4.60 20.16 2.60
CA LYS A 479 -5.74 20.05 1.67
C LYS A 479 -5.30 19.95 0.21
N LEU A 480 -5.97 19.05 -0.52
CA LEU A 480 -5.95 19.02 -1.98
C LEU A 480 -7.03 19.98 -2.54
N PRO A 481 -6.68 20.88 -3.47
CA PRO A 481 -7.66 21.71 -4.19
C PRO A 481 -8.83 20.91 -4.78
N ASN A 482 -10.05 21.42 -4.63
CA ASN A 482 -11.26 20.70 -5.07
C ASN A 482 -11.43 20.65 -6.59
N ASN A 483 -10.89 21.63 -7.31
CA ASN A 483 -11.12 21.80 -8.74
C ASN A 483 -10.22 20.93 -9.62
N ASN A 484 -9.17 20.34 -9.06
CA ASN A 484 -8.20 19.52 -9.80
C ASN A 484 -8.49 18.03 -9.68
N LYS A 485 -8.08 17.29 -10.72
CA LYS A 485 -8.00 15.82 -10.71
C LYS A 485 -6.58 15.40 -10.32
N TYR A 486 -6.46 14.31 -9.57
CA TYR A 486 -5.19 13.82 -9.05
C TYR A 486 -4.91 12.40 -9.51
N LEU A 487 -3.69 12.18 -9.99
CA LEU A 487 -3.14 10.86 -10.26
C LEU A 487 -1.95 10.64 -9.34
N VAL A 488 -1.89 9.50 -8.65
CA VAL A 488 -0.74 9.10 -7.86
C VAL A 488 -0.12 7.85 -8.47
N LEU A 489 1.15 7.94 -8.83
CA LEU A 489 1.93 6.80 -9.30
C LEU A 489 2.73 6.22 -8.13
N SER A 490 2.29 5.08 -7.60
CA SER A 490 2.96 4.46 -6.45
C SER A 490 3.27 3.00 -6.73
N ALA A 491 4.43 2.53 -6.28
CA ALA A 491 4.69 1.07 -6.26
C ALA A 491 3.96 0.38 -5.11
N THR A 492 3.71 1.13 -4.05
CA THR A 492 3.26 0.61 -2.77
C THR A 492 2.32 1.65 -2.15
N PRO A 493 1.12 1.82 -2.73
CA PRO A 493 0.14 2.72 -2.13
C PRO A 493 -0.27 2.19 -0.77
N ALA A 494 -0.38 3.09 0.22
CA ALA A 494 -0.96 2.74 1.50
C ALA A 494 -2.48 2.71 1.34
N GLU A 495 -3.05 1.58 0.94
CA GLU A 495 -4.42 1.50 0.41
C GLU A 495 -5.44 2.00 1.44
N ILE A 496 -5.24 1.63 2.71
CA ILE A 496 -6.09 2.06 3.83
C ILE A 496 -6.08 3.60 3.98
N PHE A 497 -4.95 4.27 3.74
CA PHE A 497 -4.90 5.74 3.78
C PHE A 497 -5.83 6.34 2.71
N TYR A 498 -5.76 5.84 1.47
CA TYR A 498 -6.56 6.39 0.37
C TYR A 498 -8.05 6.11 0.56
N GLU A 499 -8.39 4.89 0.99
CA GLU A 499 -9.77 4.50 1.29
C GLU A 499 -10.38 5.39 2.37
N ASN A 500 -9.67 5.61 3.48
CA ASN A 500 -10.19 6.41 4.60
C ASN A 500 -10.21 7.92 4.29
N LYS A 501 -9.27 8.45 3.50
CA LYS A 501 -9.18 9.89 3.24
C LYS A 501 -10.01 10.37 2.07
N PHE A 502 -10.23 9.53 1.06
CA PHE A 502 -10.92 9.94 -0.16
C PHE A 502 -12.24 9.19 -0.39
N CYS A 503 -12.48 8.07 0.29
CA CYS A 503 -13.71 7.27 0.20
C CYS A 503 -14.12 7.04 -1.27
N GLU A 504 -15.35 7.39 -1.65
CA GLU A 504 -15.90 7.21 -3.00
C GLU A 504 -15.22 8.06 -4.08
N ASN A 505 -14.41 9.06 -3.70
CA ASN A 505 -13.67 9.92 -4.62
C ASN A 505 -12.33 9.33 -5.08
N TYR A 506 -12.07 8.07 -4.71
CA TYR A 506 -10.83 7.35 -5.00
C TYR A 506 -11.07 6.09 -5.84
N GLU A 507 -10.12 5.78 -6.72
CA GLU A 507 -9.98 4.46 -7.34
C GLU A 507 -8.53 3.97 -7.32
N LEU A 508 -8.36 2.66 -7.09
CA LEU A 508 -7.09 1.95 -7.21
C LEU A 508 -7.05 1.16 -8.51
N LYS A 509 -6.06 1.42 -9.35
CA LYS A 509 -5.75 0.60 -10.52
C LYS A 509 -4.41 -0.09 -10.32
N SER A 510 -4.40 -1.42 -10.34
CA SER A 510 -3.18 -2.22 -10.17
C SER A 510 -2.73 -2.80 -11.50
N LEU A 511 -1.50 -2.48 -11.91
CA LEU A 511 -0.86 -3.07 -13.08
C LEU A 511 -0.23 -4.42 -12.72
N LYS A 512 -0.12 -5.31 -13.72
CA LYS A 512 0.60 -6.57 -13.56
C LYS A 512 2.10 -6.27 -13.46
N SER A 513 2.78 -6.86 -12.48
CA SER A 513 4.22 -6.69 -12.32
C SER A 513 4.98 -7.42 -13.43
N PRO A 514 6.06 -6.83 -13.97
CA PRO A 514 6.93 -7.54 -14.90
C PRO A 514 7.72 -8.63 -14.18
N LYS A 515 8.20 -9.61 -14.95
CA LYS A 515 9.05 -10.69 -14.44
C LYS A 515 10.18 -10.16 -13.56
N PHE A 516 10.31 -10.70 -12.36
CA PHE A 516 11.44 -10.43 -11.47
C PHE A 516 12.66 -11.25 -11.92
N MET A 517 13.73 -10.56 -12.37
CA MET A 517 14.96 -11.19 -12.88
C MET A 517 16.03 -11.38 -11.81
N ALA A 518 16.01 -10.54 -10.77
CA ALA A 518 16.91 -10.66 -9.63
C ALA A 518 16.55 -11.85 -8.73
N LYS A 519 17.53 -12.32 -7.97
CA LYS A 519 17.33 -13.25 -6.84
C LYS A 519 17.15 -12.41 -5.58
N LEU A 520 16.01 -12.54 -4.90
CA LEU A 520 15.81 -11.96 -3.58
C LEU A 520 16.00 -13.05 -2.51
N THR A 521 16.82 -12.77 -1.49
CA THR A 521 16.99 -13.64 -0.32
C THR A 521 16.64 -12.83 0.92
N THR A 522 15.51 -13.15 1.53
CA THR A 522 15.04 -12.54 2.77
C THR A 522 15.48 -13.38 3.97
N ASP A 523 16.05 -12.74 4.98
CA ASP A 523 16.40 -13.39 6.24
C ASP A 523 15.93 -12.53 7.41
N SER A 524 14.71 -12.81 7.87
CA SER A 524 14.09 -12.12 9.01
C SER A 524 14.71 -12.53 10.35
N SER A 525 15.43 -13.66 10.42
CA SER A 525 16.16 -14.07 11.62
C SER A 525 17.33 -13.13 11.91
N LYS A 526 17.91 -12.55 10.86
CA LYS A 526 18.98 -11.53 10.92
C LYS A 526 18.47 -10.10 10.98
N ASN A 527 17.18 -9.87 11.26
CA ASN A 527 16.70 -8.52 11.52
C ASN A 527 17.35 -7.92 12.77
N ILE A 528 17.77 -6.67 12.69
CA ILE A 528 18.53 -5.97 13.74
C ILE A 528 17.87 -4.64 14.00
N THR A 529 17.68 -4.33 15.28
CA THR A 529 17.12 -3.05 15.74
C THR A 529 18.25 -2.11 16.19
N LYS A 530 17.92 -0.81 16.33
CA LYS A 530 18.86 0.16 16.92
C LYS A 530 19.24 -0.21 18.36
N THR A 531 18.33 -0.85 19.10
CA THR A 531 18.59 -1.34 20.47
C THR A 531 19.61 -2.47 20.46
N ASP A 532 19.54 -3.41 19.51
CA ASP A 532 20.53 -4.49 19.40
C ASP A 532 21.95 -3.93 19.15
N LEU A 533 22.06 -2.85 18.37
CA LEU A 533 23.33 -2.17 18.10
C LEU A 533 23.91 -1.40 19.28
N SER A 534 23.16 -1.24 20.39
CA SER A 534 23.72 -0.71 21.64
C SER A 534 24.69 -1.70 22.29
N ASN A 535 24.59 -2.99 21.95
CA ASN A 535 25.56 -4.00 22.36
C ASN A 535 26.80 -3.95 21.44
N PRO A 536 28.00 -3.63 21.96
CA PRO A 536 29.22 -3.51 21.16
C PRO A 536 29.58 -4.78 20.39
N ILE A 537 29.34 -5.96 20.97
CA ILE A 537 29.68 -7.26 20.36
C ILE A 537 28.79 -7.51 19.13
N ILE A 538 27.49 -7.27 19.26
CA ILE A 538 26.55 -7.39 18.13
C ILE A 538 26.94 -6.40 17.04
N LYS A 539 27.19 -5.14 17.41
CA LYS A 539 27.61 -4.11 16.45
C LYS A 539 28.85 -4.52 15.66
N GLU A 540 29.88 -5.04 16.33
CA GLU A 540 31.12 -5.51 15.68
C GLU A 540 30.86 -6.66 14.70
N GLN A 541 30.04 -7.65 15.09
CA GLN A 541 29.68 -8.78 14.22
C GLN A 541 28.97 -8.33 12.94
N ILE A 542 28.13 -7.30 13.03
CA ILE A 542 27.39 -6.76 11.88
C ILE A 542 28.30 -5.94 10.97
N LEU A 543 29.19 -5.13 11.53
CA LEU A 543 30.19 -4.41 10.74
C LEU A 543 31.10 -5.39 9.98
N LYS A 544 31.55 -6.46 10.64
CA LYS A 544 32.31 -7.52 9.97
C LYS A 544 31.53 -8.17 8.83
N SER A 545 30.24 -8.47 9.06
CA SER A 545 29.38 -9.03 8.01
C SER A 545 29.21 -8.07 6.83
N ILE A 546 29.03 -6.77 7.10
CA ILE A 546 28.97 -5.72 6.08
C ILE A 546 30.25 -5.72 5.23
N ASP A 547 31.42 -5.76 5.87
CA ASP A 547 32.71 -5.76 5.19
C ASP A 547 32.91 -7.02 4.35
N GLU A 548 32.50 -8.19 4.84
CA GLU A 548 32.52 -9.44 4.08
C GLU A 548 31.64 -9.37 2.82
N TYR A 549 30.47 -8.72 2.89
CA TYR A 549 29.62 -8.52 1.71
C TYR A 549 30.19 -7.47 0.75
N LYS A 550 30.77 -6.37 1.24
CA LYS A 550 31.47 -5.40 0.41
C LYS A 550 32.65 -6.03 -0.34
N GLN A 551 33.43 -6.89 0.32
CA GLN A 551 34.51 -7.66 -0.32
C GLN A 551 34.01 -8.60 -1.42
N LYS A 552 32.75 -9.07 -1.33
CA LYS A 552 32.07 -9.86 -2.37
C LYS A 552 31.42 -8.99 -3.45
N GLY A 553 31.65 -7.68 -3.45
CA GLY A 553 31.11 -6.74 -4.43
C GLY A 553 29.65 -6.34 -4.19
N TYR A 554 29.09 -6.57 -3.00
CA TYR A 554 27.76 -6.06 -2.67
C TYR A 554 27.84 -4.59 -2.28
N LYS A 555 26.91 -3.81 -2.81
CA LYS A 555 26.61 -2.49 -2.28
C LYS A 555 25.72 -2.62 -1.04
N VAL A 556 25.81 -1.65 -0.12
CA VAL A 556 25.13 -1.76 1.18
C VAL A 556 24.24 -0.55 1.46
N ILE A 557 22.96 -0.83 1.75
CA ILE A 557 21.97 0.14 2.24
C ILE A 557 21.61 -0.22 3.69
N SER A 558 21.73 0.73 4.62
CA SER A 558 21.38 0.52 6.02
C SER A 558 20.38 1.54 6.55
N TYR A 559 19.32 1.05 7.19
CA TYR A 559 18.35 1.84 7.96
C TYR A 559 18.78 2.07 9.42
N LEU A 560 19.96 1.57 9.81
CA LEU A 560 20.43 1.55 11.20
C LEU A 560 21.53 2.58 11.50
N CYS A 561 21.81 3.50 10.58
CA CYS A 561 22.90 4.50 10.71
C CYS A 561 24.28 3.87 10.98
N LEU A 562 24.57 2.71 10.36
CA LEU A 562 25.89 2.08 10.35
C LEU A 562 26.75 2.63 9.20
N ASP A 563 28.07 2.43 9.22
CA ASP A 563 29.02 2.77 8.14
C ASP A 563 28.62 2.06 6.82
N SER A 564 27.71 2.71 6.10
CA SER A 564 27.05 2.24 4.90
C SER A 564 27.27 3.28 3.81
N GLU A 565 27.37 2.79 2.58
CA GLU A 565 27.61 3.64 1.41
C GLU A 565 26.43 4.58 1.17
N LEU A 566 25.22 4.19 1.60
CA LEU A 566 24.01 5.00 1.59
C LEU A 566 23.24 4.90 2.90
N HIS A 567 22.99 6.06 3.52
CA HIS A 567 21.94 6.23 4.52
C HIS A 567 20.59 6.53 3.85
N PHE A 568 19.48 6.12 4.49
CA PHE A 568 18.09 6.28 4.00
C PHE A 568 17.78 7.62 3.30
N GLN A 569 18.31 8.73 3.83
CA GLN A 569 18.04 10.06 3.29
C GLN A 569 18.80 10.36 1.97
N LYS A 570 19.81 9.57 1.58
CA LYS A 570 20.54 9.67 0.31
C LYS A 570 20.11 8.63 -0.75
N THR A 571 19.08 7.83 -0.48
CA THR A 571 18.74 6.70 -1.38
C THR A 571 18.06 7.11 -2.68
N THR A 572 17.53 8.32 -2.83
CA THR A 572 16.93 8.78 -4.10
C THR A 572 17.98 9.34 -5.04
N SER A 573 17.71 9.24 -6.35
CA SER A 573 18.52 9.79 -7.46
C SER A 573 19.87 9.13 -7.77
N ASN A 574 20.40 8.22 -6.94
CA ASN A 574 21.64 7.53 -7.29
C ASN A 574 21.38 6.29 -8.17
N ASN A 575 21.66 6.40 -9.48
CA ASN A 575 21.66 5.25 -10.41
C ASN A 575 22.90 4.35 -10.22
N ASP A 576 23.82 4.70 -9.33
CA ASP A 576 25.08 3.99 -9.04
C ASP A 576 24.93 2.52 -8.57
N TYR A 577 23.69 2.06 -8.37
CA TYR A 577 23.36 0.72 -7.90
C TYR A 577 22.71 -0.14 -8.98
N GLU A 578 22.48 0.41 -10.18
CA GLU A 578 21.90 -0.32 -11.30
C GLU A 578 22.76 -1.54 -11.67
N GLY A 579 22.16 -2.72 -11.74
CA GLY A 579 22.88 -3.96 -12.06
C GLY A 579 23.78 -4.50 -10.94
N GLU A 580 23.85 -3.83 -9.79
CA GLU A 580 24.70 -4.23 -8.67
C GLU A 580 24.02 -5.23 -7.73
N ASN A 581 24.83 -6.05 -7.05
CA ASN A 581 24.36 -6.87 -5.94
C ASN A 581 24.14 -5.98 -4.71
N LEU A 582 23.10 -6.29 -3.92
CA LEU A 582 22.65 -5.38 -2.86
C LEU A 582 22.43 -6.11 -1.53
N LEU A 583 22.95 -5.54 -0.45
CA LEU A 583 22.62 -5.90 0.92
C LEU A 583 21.81 -4.77 1.56
N ILE A 584 20.61 -5.09 2.03
CA ILE A 584 19.70 -4.15 2.71
C ILE A 584 19.55 -4.58 4.16
N LEU A 585 19.83 -3.65 5.08
CA LEU A 585 19.89 -3.91 6.52
C LEU A 585 18.89 -3.05 7.31
N GLY A 586 18.09 -3.71 8.13
CA GLY A 586 17.14 -3.11 9.06
C GLY A 586 15.76 -2.85 8.45
N THR A 587 14.82 -2.48 9.32
CA THR A 587 13.45 -2.13 8.95
C THR A 587 13.21 -0.63 9.22
N PRO A 588 12.72 0.14 8.22
CA PRO A 588 12.44 1.57 8.36
C PRO A 588 11.15 1.82 9.16
N LEU A 589 11.22 1.60 10.47
CA LEU A 589 10.10 1.83 11.38
C LEU A 589 9.93 3.33 11.67
N LYS A 590 8.69 3.80 11.59
CA LYS A 590 8.33 5.16 12.03
C LYS A 590 8.28 5.23 13.55
N SER A 591 8.47 6.42 14.11
CA SER A 591 8.45 6.60 15.57
C SER A 591 7.05 6.31 16.14
N PRO A 592 6.95 5.83 17.39
CA PRO A 592 5.67 5.58 18.06
C PRO A 592 4.74 6.79 18.05
N GLU A 593 5.27 7.99 18.25
CA GLU A 593 4.52 9.24 18.31
C GLU A 593 3.91 9.59 16.94
N TYR A 594 4.72 9.53 15.88
CA TYR A 594 4.24 9.75 14.51
C TYR A 594 3.15 8.74 14.14
N PHE A 595 3.39 7.47 14.45
CA PHE A 595 2.44 6.43 14.05
C PHE A 595 1.13 6.51 14.84
N SER A 596 1.20 6.78 16.15
CA SER A 596 0.02 7.01 16.98
C SER A 596 -0.81 8.19 16.47
N LEU A 597 -0.16 9.26 16.01
CA LEU A 597 -0.81 10.39 15.34
C LEU A 597 -1.47 9.98 14.03
N LEU A 598 -0.79 9.17 13.21
CA LEU A 598 -1.33 8.69 11.94
C LEU A 598 -2.59 7.84 12.15
N VAL A 599 -2.57 6.90 13.10
CA VAL A 599 -3.72 6.07 13.48
C VAL A 599 -4.90 6.94 13.90
N HIS A 600 -4.65 7.94 14.74
CA HIS A 600 -5.66 8.90 15.20
C HIS A 600 -6.20 9.76 14.04
N ALA A 601 -5.32 10.27 13.18
CA ALA A 601 -5.67 11.10 12.03
C ALA A 601 -6.49 10.36 10.96
N LEU A 602 -6.25 9.06 10.80
CA LEU A 602 -7.00 8.19 9.90
C LEU A 602 -8.34 7.74 10.49
N GLY A 603 -8.60 7.93 11.78
CA GLY A 603 -9.83 7.51 12.44
C GLY A 603 -9.98 5.99 12.60
N ILE A 604 -8.89 5.23 12.41
CA ILE A 604 -8.89 3.75 12.50
C ILE A 604 -8.68 3.24 13.93
N GLY A 605 -8.28 4.13 14.84
CA GLY A 605 -8.04 3.81 16.24
C GLY A 605 -7.56 5.01 17.04
N SER A 606 -7.11 4.72 18.26
CA SER A 606 -6.51 5.67 19.20
C SER A 606 -5.12 5.21 19.60
N VAL A 607 -4.38 6.05 20.33
CA VAL A 607 -3.05 5.66 20.85
C VAL A 607 -3.11 4.38 21.70
N LYS A 608 -4.19 4.17 22.45
CA LYS A 608 -4.37 2.98 23.30
C LYS A 608 -4.46 1.67 22.52
N ASP A 609 -4.76 1.75 21.23
CA ASP A 609 -4.79 0.60 20.35
C ASP A 609 -3.37 0.23 19.85
N CYS A 610 -2.35 1.06 20.10
CA CYS A 610 -0.97 0.81 19.70
C CYS A 610 -0.13 0.40 20.93
N ASP A 611 0.44 -0.80 20.89
CA ASP A 611 1.31 -1.35 21.93
C ASP A 611 2.75 -1.43 21.42
N PHE A 612 3.48 -0.32 21.61
CA PHE A 612 4.89 -0.21 21.26
C PHE A 612 5.84 -0.70 22.38
N GLU A 613 5.33 -0.89 23.59
CA GLU A 613 6.12 -1.35 24.73
C GLU A 613 6.22 -2.89 24.74
N ASN A 614 5.14 -3.58 24.35
CA ASN A 614 5.08 -5.04 24.30
C ASN A 614 4.90 -5.55 22.88
N ILE A 615 5.75 -5.09 21.95
CA ILE A 615 5.73 -5.57 20.57
C ILE A 615 6.00 -7.08 20.58
N LYS A 616 4.99 -7.87 20.21
CA LYS A 616 5.14 -9.32 20.12
C LYS A 616 5.79 -9.68 18.79
N ARG A 617 6.82 -10.53 18.86
CA ARG A 617 7.41 -11.10 17.65
C ARG A 617 6.55 -12.26 17.15
N GLU A 618 5.50 -11.92 16.42
CA GLU A 618 4.55 -12.89 15.86
C GLU A 618 4.60 -12.82 14.34
N ARG A 619 4.63 -13.98 13.68
CA ARG A 619 4.56 -14.06 12.22
C ARG A 619 3.12 -13.76 11.78
N ILE A 620 2.84 -12.51 11.44
CA ILE A 620 1.52 -12.05 10.98
C ILE A 620 1.50 -12.05 9.46
N LYS A 621 0.45 -12.65 8.88
CA LYS A 621 0.20 -12.65 7.44
C LYS A 621 -0.93 -11.69 7.13
N PHE A 622 -0.65 -10.64 6.35
CA PHE A 622 -1.66 -9.65 5.96
C PHE A 622 -2.51 -10.11 4.77
N LYS A 623 -3.60 -9.39 4.48
CA LYS A 623 -4.52 -9.66 3.35
C LYS A 623 -3.82 -9.72 1.98
N ASN A 624 -2.67 -9.08 1.83
CA ASN A 624 -1.86 -9.12 0.62
C ASN A 624 -0.83 -10.27 0.60
N GLY A 625 -0.86 -11.16 1.59
CA GLY A 625 0.00 -12.34 1.71
C GLY A 625 1.40 -12.08 2.24
N THR A 626 1.69 -10.83 2.61
CA THR A 626 3.00 -10.47 3.10
C THR A 626 3.14 -10.80 4.58
N VAL A 627 4.33 -11.24 4.98
CA VAL A 627 4.64 -11.65 6.34
C VAL A 627 5.41 -10.56 7.06
N TYR A 628 4.96 -10.22 8.25
CA TYR A 628 5.60 -9.27 9.14
C TYR A 628 5.72 -9.86 10.53
N PHE A 629 6.82 -9.53 11.21
CA PHE A 629 7.14 -10.16 12.49
C PHE A 629 6.79 -9.33 13.72
N TYR A 630 6.21 -8.14 13.57
CA TYR A 630 5.87 -7.29 14.71
C TYR A 630 4.37 -7.02 14.79
N ASN A 631 3.77 -7.45 15.90
CA ASN A 631 2.40 -7.11 16.26
C ASN A 631 2.42 -5.89 17.18
N ILE A 632 1.82 -4.78 16.75
CA ILE A 632 1.72 -3.56 17.55
C ILE A 632 0.27 -3.24 17.95
N SER A 633 -0.71 -4.06 17.60
CA SER A 633 -2.12 -3.79 17.89
C SER A 633 -2.98 -5.04 17.80
N SER A 634 -4.05 -5.13 18.58
CA SER A 634 -5.11 -6.12 18.35
C SER A 634 -5.92 -5.83 17.08
N LYS A 635 -5.88 -4.60 16.55
CA LYS A 635 -6.60 -4.19 15.35
C LYS A 635 -5.75 -4.42 14.10
N SER A 636 -6.20 -5.30 13.21
CA SER A 636 -5.49 -5.65 11.98
C SER A 636 -5.18 -4.46 11.07
N ALA A 637 -6.10 -3.49 10.95
CA ALA A 637 -5.92 -2.29 10.12
C ALA A 637 -4.74 -1.41 10.60
N ILE A 638 -4.49 -1.36 11.91
CA ILE A 638 -3.35 -0.61 12.47
C ILE A 638 -2.04 -1.30 12.08
N ASN A 639 -1.96 -2.62 12.29
CA ASN A 639 -0.77 -3.40 11.90
C ASN A 639 -0.52 -3.31 10.38
N GLU A 640 -1.57 -3.30 9.56
CA GLU A 640 -1.46 -3.23 8.10
C GLU A 640 -0.84 -1.91 7.63
N ILE A 641 -1.26 -0.76 8.18
CA ILE A 641 -0.63 0.52 7.84
C ILE A 641 0.80 0.61 8.36
N TYR A 642 1.07 0.14 9.59
CA TYR A 642 2.43 0.14 10.13
C TYR A 642 3.38 -0.62 9.22
N TYR A 643 2.90 -1.76 8.72
CA TYR A 643 3.58 -2.61 7.79
C TYR A 643 3.76 -1.95 6.41
N GLU A 644 2.70 -1.40 5.82
CA GLU A 644 2.75 -0.74 4.50
C GLU A 644 3.79 0.38 4.48
N LEU A 645 3.86 1.19 5.55
CA LEU A 645 4.87 2.25 5.65
C LEU A 645 6.31 1.70 5.61
N ALA A 646 6.58 0.61 6.34
CA ALA A 646 7.90 -0.03 6.32
C ALA A 646 8.20 -0.71 4.98
N LYS A 647 7.19 -1.37 4.39
CA LYS A 647 7.27 -2.06 3.10
C LYS A 647 7.61 -1.08 1.97
N ASN A 648 7.05 0.12 1.99
CA ASN A 648 7.25 1.15 0.96
C ASN A 648 8.74 1.45 0.76
N ASP A 649 9.43 1.77 1.86
CA ASP A 649 10.84 2.13 1.83
C ASP A 649 11.73 0.92 1.42
N ILE A 650 11.39 -0.29 1.87
CA ILE A 650 12.10 -1.51 1.48
C ILE A 650 11.95 -1.81 -0.02
N ILE A 651 10.73 -1.72 -0.57
CA ILE A 651 10.50 -1.96 -2.01
C ILE A 651 11.26 -0.94 -2.86
N GLN A 652 11.36 0.31 -2.42
CA GLN A 652 12.18 1.32 -3.09
C GLN A 652 13.67 0.98 -3.05
N ALA A 653 14.17 0.42 -1.94
CA ALA A 653 15.56 -0.05 -1.85
C ALA A 653 15.82 -1.27 -2.76
N ILE A 654 14.91 -2.25 -2.79
CA ILE A 654 15.00 -3.42 -3.69
C ILE A 654 14.93 -3.01 -5.17
N GLY A 655 14.23 -1.92 -5.48
CA GLY A 655 14.12 -1.40 -6.83
C GLY A 655 15.40 -0.74 -7.39
N ARG A 656 16.38 -0.40 -6.54
CA ARG A 656 17.63 0.28 -6.94
C ARG A 656 18.44 -0.46 -8.00
N PRO A 657 18.69 -1.78 -7.89
CA PRO A 657 19.41 -2.53 -8.92
C PRO A 657 18.62 -2.79 -10.21
N ARG A 658 17.41 -2.22 -10.35
CA ARG A 658 16.47 -2.49 -11.46
C ARG A 658 16.24 -4.00 -11.63
N PRO A 659 15.64 -4.67 -10.63
CA PRO A 659 15.55 -6.13 -10.57
C PRO A 659 14.69 -6.77 -11.67
N HIS A 660 13.99 -5.97 -12.48
CA HIS A 660 13.22 -6.42 -13.65
C HIS A 660 14.02 -6.33 -14.96
N GLU A 661 15.20 -5.70 -14.93
CA GLU A 661 16.10 -5.52 -16.07
C GLU A 661 17.37 -6.38 -15.91
N HIS A 662 17.90 -6.41 -14.68
CA HIS A 662 19.18 -7.04 -14.39
C HIS A 662 19.04 -8.30 -13.53
N LYS A 663 19.92 -9.27 -13.77
CA LYS A 663 20.08 -10.46 -12.92
C LYS A 663 21.04 -10.13 -11.79
N THR A 664 20.52 -9.67 -10.66
CA THR A 664 21.31 -9.33 -9.47
C THR A 664 20.92 -10.20 -8.28
N HIS A 665 21.75 -10.22 -7.23
CA HIS A 665 21.41 -10.84 -5.95
C HIS A 665 21.17 -9.76 -4.90
N ILE A 666 19.97 -9.77 -4.34
CA ILE A 666 19.51 -8.86 -3.31
C ILE A 666 19.31 -9.66 -2.02
N ILE A 667 19.95 -9.22 -0.94
CA ILE A 667 19.84 -9.80 0.38
C ILE A 667 19.15 -8.79 1.29
N LEU A 668 18.07 -9.20 1.94
CA LEU A 668 17.28 -8.36 2.84
C LEU A 668 17.29 -8.93 4.26
N TRP A 669 17.87 -8.19 5.20
CA TRP A 669 17.78 -8.47 6.64
C TRP A 669 16.81 -7.49 7.27
N SER A 670 15.54 -7.91 7.37
CA SER A 670 14.44 -7.05 7.82
C SER A 670 13.35 -7.89 8.50
N ALA A 671 12.61 -7.27 9.42
CA ALA A 671 11.37 -7.85 9.97
C ALA A 671 10.20 -7.88 8.97
N VAL A 672 10.40 -7.35 7.77
CA VAL A 672 9.46 -7.40 6.65
C VAL A 672 9.97 -8.43 5.64
N GLU A 673 9.20 -9.49 5.39
CA GLU A 673 9.44 -10.38 4.25
C GLU A 673 8.80 -9.76 2.99
N ILE A 674 9.52 -9.71 1.87
CA ILE A 674 8.97 -9.27 0.60
C ILE A 674 8.96 -10.44 -0.37
N ASP A 675 7.81 -10.66 -1.00
CA ASP A 675 7.62 -11.66 -2.05
C ASP A 675 7.29 -10.91 -3.36
N PHE A 676 8.14 -11.07 -4.38
CA PHE A 676 7.89 -10.57 -5.73
C PHE A 676 7.50 -11.77 -6.60
N GLU A 677 6.32 -11.70 -7.22
CA GLU A 677 5.86 -12.71 -8.19
C GLU A 677 6.62 -12.68 -9.51
#